data_AF-A0A1G8GFX0-F1
#
_entry.id   AF-A0A1G8GFX0-F1
#
_cell.length_a   1.000
_cell.length_b   1.000
_cell.length_c   1.000
_cell.angle_alpha   90.00
_cell.angle_beta   90.00
_cell.angle_gamma   90.00
#
_symmetry.space_group_name_H-M   'P 1'
#
loop_
_entity.id
_entity.type
_entity.pdbx_description
1 polymer ?
#
loop_
_entity_poly.entity_id
_entity_poly.type
_entity_poly.pdbx_seq_one_letter_code
_entity_poly.pdbx_strand_id
1 'polypeptide(L)'
;MRYLQNHKIAVPVYEINSQISYQTIRKTTVFEKSLLQLLVKYRNDLGNQSIDQITQELKTDAVFFIEGLRYLMDFNAVEIMHGLSIDEGGTLTLNSFDVTLSGKKFLVDNALPSSNKNTSETHYYHPVLRKLVNKNGLRKDVNDDVASINPRSLDVTLAVVEGIVEERIRGEWQSKPNIRIERVKPRLSETSWDIKTISLDIDTNGNVNVTSSEKPFLSWLNAADKEFLWSQIVQGCFSNHAEFELPSFKWQQVKAIAAPAHTKRLNNIDASKLIVTRESVDVSKLPTICLAAVDDVSLSGNQLTLPKQRFEAQDSLKALNIDSSFNAFEIHAGNTTVHFAGQPRQVDLAVKLSGSELWEDIKQYLLETNDVDVILFSSLLGVDQAVERLPATDIGNVKRYYDRVKNVVPDVSLKLLENKVLPVANLEELEQYQKMFANKHLESQKLLPTCVTGLIQHSLSERKVIPNLMLTPVLNEYSKAYFAIQDMAGKSYFESGELVHVTADHRLLTLITDWKAALKKLSDVVPPQCMEVSSLKFVESRIDNIEQHIVTSFATPRADNKRVVVIDTNCLMHRLTLLDQIKSSDYLVIPAVVLDELDGLKTDKKNGEFSDKAKQARKAIDRLTQLPQGQHYEQEHLNLLKKNRSNTADAKVLSVAAYYRLGKVLIVTEDKNLRNMANAENIPTQHVKNYLGKQGKVK
;
A
#
# COMPACT_ATOMS: atom_id res chain seq x y z
N MET A 1 14.58 -19.37 -24.09
CA MET A 1 15.16 -20.00 -22.90
C MET A 1 14.38 -19.53 -21.70
N ARG A 2 13.61 -20.41 -21.04
CA ARG A 2 12.73 -20.03 -19.92
C ARG A 2 13.04 -20.80 -18.63
N TYR A 3 13.94 -21.77 -18.72
CA TYR A 3 14.35 -22.62 -17.62
C TYR A 3 15.83 -22.97 -17.82
N LEU A 4 16.67 -22.72 -16.83
CA LEU A 4 18.05 -23.23 -16.85
C LEU A 4 18.33 -23.77 -15.46
N GLN A 5 18.24 -25.09 -15.31
CA GLN A 5 18.70 -25.76 -14.10
C GLN A 5 19.94 -26.57 -14.38
N ASN A 6 20.94 -26.37 -13.53
CA ASN A 6 22.17 -27.14 -13.58
C ASN A 6 22.03 -28.32 -12.62
N HIS A 7 22.13 -29.54 -13.15
CA HIS A 7 22.11 -30.76 -12.37
C HIS A 7 23.47 -31.43 -12.43
N LYS A 8 23.87 -32.03 -11.31
CA LYS A 8 25.06 -32.88 -11.24
C LYS A 8 24.65 -34.32 -11.54
N ILE A 9 25.45 -35.00 -12.34
CA ILE A 9 25.26 -36.40 -12.72
C ILE A 9 26.56 -37.15 -12.50
N ALA A 10 26.47 -38.28 -11.82
CA ALA A 10 27.56 -39.21 -11.67
C ALA A 10 27.61 -40.18 -12.85
N VAL A 11 28.68 -40.10 -13.64
CA VAL A 11 28.96 -41.02 -14.74
C VAL A 11 29.88 -42.12 -14.23
N PRO A 12 29.54 -43.41 -14.42
CA PRO A 12 30.35 -44.50 -13.92
C PRO A 12 31.66 -44.63 -14.72
N VAL A 13 32.74 -44.89 -14.00
CA VAL A 13 34.08 -45.14 -14.52
C VAL A 13 34.52 -46.50 -13.99
N TYR A 14 34.83 -47.42 -14.90
CA TYR A 14 35.07 -48.82 -14.56
C TYR A 14 36.51 -49.00 -14.13
N GLU A 15 36.71 -49.54 -12.92
CA GLU A 15 38.02 -49.93 -12.42
C GLU A 15 38.41 -51.29 -13.00
N ILE A 16 39.56 -51.34 -13.66
CA ILE A 16 40.09 -52.52 -14.32
C ILE A 16 41.36 -52.93 -13.60
N ASN A 17 41.25 -54.00 -12.82
CA ASN A 17 42.34 -54.60 -12.07
C ASN A 17 43.00 -55.68 -12.93
N SER A 18 44.18 -55.37 -13.45
CA SER A 18 44.89 -56.24 -14.39
C SER A 18 45.97 -57.02 -13.69
N GLN A 19 45.90 -58.34 -13.77
CA GLN A 19 46.97 -59.23 -13.31
C GLN A 19 48.01 -59.38 -14.43
N ILE A 20 49.23 -58.94 -14.17
CA ILE A 20 50.34 -58.95 -15.12
C ILE A 20 51.32 -60.05 -14.71
N SER A 21 51.51 -61.03 -15.59
CA SER A 21 52.55 -62.04 -15.46
C SER A 21 53.73 -61.64 -16.33
N TYR A 22 54.91 -61.54 -15.72
CA TYR A 22 56.12 -61.07 -16.38
C TYR A 22 57.37 -61.81 -15.89
N GLN A 23 58.41 -61.76 -16.71
CA GLN A 23 59.74 -62.29 -16.40
C GLN A 23 60.76 -61.16 -16.43
N THR A 24 61.72 -61.19 -15.52
CA THR A 24 62.91 -60.36 -15.63
C THR A 24 63.94 -61.11 -16.49
N ILE A 25 64.35 -60.52 -17.59
CA ILE A 25 65.45 -61.04 -18.41
C ILE A 25 66.74 -60.71 -17.66
N ARG A 26 67.52 -61.73 -17.31
CA ARG A 26 68.83 -61.53 -16.67
C ARG A 26 69.94 -62.06 -17.55
N LYS A 27 71.16 -61.59 -17.30
CA LYS A 27 72.34 -62.19 -17.87
C LYS A 27 72.43 -63.66 -17.41
N THR A 28 72.72 -64.59 -18.32
CA THR A 28 73.03 -65.98 -17.96
C THR A 28 74.24 -65.99 -17.02
N THR A 29 74.19 -66.78 -15.94
CA THR A 29 75.36 -66.95 -15.08
C THR A 29 76.48 -67.64 -15.84
N VAL A 30 77.72 -67.52 -15.36
CA VAL A 30 78.86 -68.21 -15.98
C VAL A 30 78.62 -69.72 -15.99
N PHE A 31 78.06 -70.27 -14.90
CA PHE A 31 77.75 -71.69 -14.78
C PHE A 31 76.68 -72.15 -15.77
N GLU A 32 75.54 -71.47 -15.85
CA GLU A 32 74.47 -71.78 -16.83
C GLU A 32 74.97 -71.73 -18.27
N LYS A 33 75.76 -70.69 -18.59
CA LYS A 33 76.35 -70.55 -19.92
C LYS A 33 77.31 -71.70 -20.22
N SER A 34 78.13 -72.10 -19.25
CA SER A 34 79.04 -73.24 -19.41
C SER A 34 78.29 -74.55 -19.62
N LEU A 35 77.19 -74.81 -18.91
CA LEU A 35 76.35 -75.99 -19.13
C LEU A 35 75.74 -76.00 -20.54
N LEU A 36 75.16 -74.88 -20.99
CA LEU A 36 74.64 -74.77 -22.36
C LEU A 36 75.75 -74.91 -23.41
N GLN A 37 76.96 -74.37 -23.16
CA GLN A 37 78.10 -74.56 -24.05
C GLN A 37 78.59 -76.01 -24.08
N LEU A 38 78.55 -76.71 -22.95
CA LEU A 38 78.91 -78.12 -22.87
C LEU A 38 77.96 -78.96 -23.74
N LEU A 39 76.66 -78.72 -23.63
CA LEU A 39 75.63 -79.41 -24.40
C LEU A 39 75.58 -79.06 -25.89
N VAL A 40 76.10 -77.89 -26.30
CA VAL A 40 76.08 -77.45 -27.71
C VAL A 40 77.43 -77.62 -28.39
N LYS A 41 78.51 -77.07 -27.81
CA LYS A 41 79.82 -76.99 -28.45
C LYS A 41 80.61 -78.29 -28.32
N TYR A 42 80.54 -78.92 -27.14
CA TYR A 42 81.34 -80.10 -26.82
C TYR A 42 80.54 -81.41 -26.90
N ARG A 43 79.32 -81.35 -27.45
CA ARG A 43 78.42 -82.51 -27.55
C ARG A 43 79.04 -83.67 -28.33
N ASN A 44 79.76 -83.39 -29.41
CA ASN A 44 80.38 -84.43 -30.23
C ASN A 44 81.57 -85.08 -29.54
N ASP A 45 82.32 -84.31 -28.75
CA ASP A 45 83.56 -84.76 -28.12
C ASP A 45 83.28 -85.51 -26.81
N LEU A 46 82.29 -85.05 -26.02
CA LEU A 46 82.00 -85.55 -24.67
C LEU A 46 80.62 -86.21 -24.55
N GLY A 47 79.84 -86.29 -25.64
CA GLY A 47 78.44 -86.70 -25.62
C GLY A 47 78.15 -88.06 -24.98
N ASN A 48 79.08 -89.02 -25.12
CA ASN A 48 78.92 -90.38 -24.58
C ASN A 48 79.45 -90.54 -23.15
N GLN A 49 80.08 -89.51 -22.57
CA GLN A 49 80.54 -89.56 -21.19
C GLN A 49 79.37 -89.28 -20.23
N SER A 50 79.34 -90.00 -19.11
CA SER A 50 78.39 -89.72 -18.03
C SER A 50 78.74 -88.42 -17.31
N ILE A 51 77.76 -87.78 -16.69
CA ILE A 51 77.96 -86.57 -15.90
C ILE A 51 78.98 -86.84 -14.78
N ASP A 52 78.97 -88.01 -14.15
CA ASP A 52 79.96 -88.42 -13.14
C ASP A 52 81.40 -88.44 -13.69
N GLN A 53 81.58 -88.93 -14.91
CA GLN A 53 82.90 -88.96 -15.56
C GLN A 53 83.41 -87.54 -15.82
N ILE A 54 82.52 -86.67 -16.32
CA ILE A 54 82.84 -85.27 -16.61
C ILE A 54 83.14 -84.50 -15.32
N THR A 55 82.35 -84.70 -14.26
CA THR A 55 82.55 -84.00 -12.99
C THR A 55 83.79 -84.48 -12.25
N GLN A 56 84.18 -85.75 -12.39
CA GLN A 56 85.44 -86.27 -11.86
C GLN A 56 86.66 -85.57 -12.48
N GLU A 57 86.66 -85.36 -13.81
CA GLU A 57 87.73 -84.62 -14.49
C GLU A 57 87.76 -83.14 -14.08
N LEU A 58 86.58 -82.53 -13.97
CA LEU A 58 86.43 -81.13 -13.54
C LEU A 58 86.61 -80.92 -12.04
N LYS A 59 86.83 -81.99 -11.26
CA LYS A 59 86.96 -82.00 -9.79
C LYS A 59 85.78 -81.31 -9.10
N THR A 60 84.57 -81.65 -9.52
CA THR A 60 83.32 -81.10 -9.01
C THR A 60 82.31 -82.21 -8.72
N ASP A 61 81.15 -81.87 -8.17
CA ASP A 61 80.09 -82.82 -7.82
C ASP A 61 79.01 -82.85 -8.92
N ALA A 62 78.60 -84.04 -9.32
CA ALA A 62 77.53 -84.25 -10.30
C ALA A 62 76.21 -83.60 -9.90
N VAL A 63 75.93 -83.44 -8.61
CA VAL A 63 74.73 -82.77 -8.09
C VAL A 63 74.59 -81.36 -8.67
N PHE A 64 75.68 -80.57 -8.77
CA PHE A 64 75.60 -79.21 -9.31
C PHE A 64 75.23 -79.18 -10.81
N PHE A 65 75.68 -80.19 -11.58
CA PHE A 65 75.32 -80.33 -12.99
C PHE A 65 73.86 -80.71 -13.15
N ILE A 66 73.39 -81.70 -12.39
CA ILE A 66 72.00 -82.15 -12.43
C ILE A 66 71.05 -81.04 -11.98
N GLU A 67 71.37 -80.33 -10.90
CA GLU A 67 70.59 -79.17 -10.44
C GLU A 67 70.58 -78.02 -11.45
N GLY A 68 71.73 -77.74 -12.08
CA GLY A 68 71.83 -76.72 -13.13
C GLY A 68 71.06 -77.08 -14.40
N LEU A 69 71.09 -78.35 -14.81
CA LEU A 69 70.32 -78.87 -15.94
C LEU A 69 68.82 -78.86 -15.62
N ARG A 70 68.42 -79.28 -14.42
CA ARG A 70 67.03 -79.20 -13.95
C ARG A 70 66.51 -77.76 -13.98
N TYR A 71 67.31 -76.82 -13.49
CA TYR A 71 67.00 -75.40 -13.55
C TYR A 71 66.85 -74.90 -15.00
N LEU A 72 67.75 -75.29 -15.92
CA LEU A 72 67.63 -74.93 -17.34
C LEU A 72 66.42 -75.59 -18.04
N MET A 73 66.03 -76.79 -17.61
CA MET A 73 64.80 -77.46 -18.05
C MET A 73 63.55 -76.69 -17.62
N ASP A 74 63.53 -76.10 -16.41
CA ASP A 74 62.41 -75.26 -15.95
C ASP A 74 62.17 -74.03 -16.85
N PHE A 75 63.21 -73.54 -17.56
CA PHE A 75 63.10 -72.45 -18.54
C PHE A 75 62.97 -72.92 -19.98
N ASN A 76 62.71 -74.23 -20.19
CA ASN A 76 62.65 -74.85 -21.50
C ASN A 76 63.91 -74.57 -22.33
N ALA A 77 65.08 -74.45 -21.69
CA ALA A 77 66.37 -74.22 -22.36
C ALA A 77 67.04 -75.55 -22.73
N VAL A 78 66.84 -76.57 -21.90
CA VAL A 78 67.34 -77.93 -22.08
C VAL A 78 66.15 -78.87 -21.94
N GLU A 79 66.17 -79.98 -22.66
CA GLU A 79 65.22 -81.08 -22.51
C GLU A 79 65.98 -82.40 -22.35
N ILE A 80 65.40 -83.33 -21.60
CA ILE A 80 65.94 -84.68 -21.47
C ILE A 80 65.33 -85.57 -22.57
N MET A 81 66.14 -86.46 -23.13
CA MET A 81 65.67 -87.39 -24.17
C MET A 81 64.56 -88.31 -23.66
N HIS A 82 63.61 -88.61 -24.54
CA HIS A 82 62.42 -89.39 -24.22
C HIS A 82 62.78 -90.78 -23.65
N GLY A 83 62.24 -91.10 -22.47
CA GLY A 83 62.46 -92.38 -21.79
C GLY A 83 63.56 -92.39 -20.72
N LEU A 84 64.23 -91.25 -20.49
CA LEU A 84 65.20 -91.06 -19.41
C LEU A 84 64.61 -90.14 -18.32
N SER A 85 65.02 -90.37 -17.06
CA SER A 85 64.69 -89.47 -15.94
C SER A 85 65.89 -88.68 -15.47
N ILE A 86 65.71 -87.39 -15.16
CA ILE A 86 66.77 -86.57 -14.55
C ILE A 86 67.19 -87.11 -13.17
N ASP A 87 66.33 -87.91 -12.53
CA ASP A 87 66.60 -88.55 -11.25
C ASP A 87 67.65 -89.67 -11.34
N GLU A 88 68.00 -90.13 -12.55
CA GLU A 88 69.14 -91.03 -12.79
C GLU A 88 70.49 -90.35 -12.50
N GLY A 89 70.48 -89.04 -12.25
CA GLY A 89 71.59 -88.29 -11.67
C GLY A 89 72.87 -88.35 -12.53
N GLY A 90 74.01 -88.50 -11.87
CA GLY A 90 75.34 -88.48 -12.50
C GLY A 90 75.58 -89.60 -13.55
N THR A 91 74.74 -90.62 -13.60
CA THR A 91 74.84 -91.72 -14.58
C THR A 91 74.39 -91.32 -15.99
N LEU A 92 73.63 -90.23 -16.12
CA LEU A 92 73.18 -89.70 -17.41
C LEU A 92 74.36 -89.20 -18.24
N THR A 93 74.30 -89.39 -19.55
CA THR A 93 75.33 -88.92 -20.49
C THR A 93 75.02 -87.51 -20.99
N LEU A 94 76.00 -86.79 -21.53
CA LEU A 94 75.75 -85.50 -22.17
C LEU A 94 74.74 -85.59 -23.33
N ASN A 95 74.73 -86.71 -24.06
CA ASN A 95 73.77 -86.97 -25.13
C ASN A 95 72.35 -87.28 -24.63
N SER A 96 72.18 -87.55 -23.33
CA SER A 96 70.87 -87.70 -22.71
C SER A 96 70.06 -86.39 -22.70
N PHE A 97 70.69 -85.25 -23.02
CA PHE A 97 70.06 -83.93 -23.05
C PHE A 97 70.14 -83.31 -24.44
N ASP A 98 69.12 -82.54 -24.81
CA ASP A 98 69.13 -81.66 -25.99
C ASP A 98 68.92 -80.20 -25.59
N VAL A 99 69.50 -79.29 -26.36
CA VAL A 99 69.30 -77.85 -26.17
C VAL A 99 68.22 -77.39 -27.12
N THR A 100 67.11 -76.95 -26.55
CA THR A 100 65.94 -76.50 -27.30
C THR A 100 66.27 -75.25 -28.14
N LEU A 101 65.35 -74.86 -29.03
CA LEU A 101 65.47 -73.60 -29.77
C LEU A 101 65.60 -72.39 -28.84
N SER A 102 64.89 -72.40 -27.69
CA SER A 102 64.97 -71.36 -26.67
C SER A 102 66.35 -71.34 -25.99
N GLY A 103 66.89 -72.51 -25.63
CA GLY A 103 68.22 -72.61 -25.02
C GLY A 103 69.35 -72.14 -25.94
N LYS A 104 69.27 -72.45 -27.24
CA LYS A 104 70.21 -71.95 -28.24
C LYS A 104 70.15 -70.42 -28.34
N LYS A 105 68.93 -69.85 -28.32
CA LYS A 105 68.74 -68.40 -28.32
C LYS A 105 69.29 -67.74 -27.05
N PHE A 106 69.04 -68.32 -25.87
CA PHE A 106 69.60 -67.82 -24.60
C PHE A 106 71.12 -67.83 -24.59
N LEU A 107 71.73 -68.85 -25.19
CA LEU A 107 73.18 -68.97 -25.30
C LEU A 107 73.77 -67.88 -26.23
N VAL A 108 73.10 -67.56 -27.34
CA VAL A 108 73.51 -66.50 -28.28
C VAL A 108 73.32 -65.12 -27.67
N ASP A 109 72.12 -64.85 -27.14
CA ASP A 109 71.75 -63.53 -26.60
C ASP A 109 72.33 -63.29 -25.18
N ASN A 110 72.91 -64.32 -24.57
CA ASN A 110 73.45 -64.32 -23.21
C ASN A 110 72.44 -63.80 -22.17
N ALA A 111 71.17 -64.17 -22.37
CA ALA A 111 70.02 -63.66 -21.65
C ALA A 111 69.06 -64.82 -21.33
N LEU A 112 68.75 -64.98 -20.03
CA LEU A 112 67.85 -66.01 -19.52
C LEU A 112 66.67 -65.35 -18.79
N PRO A 113 65.43 -65.78 -19.01
CA PRO A 113 64.30 -65.32 -18.21
C PRO A 113 64.41 -65.82 -16.75
N SER A 114 63.96 -65.01 -15.80
CA SER A 114 63.70 -65.45 -14.43
C SER A 114 62.39 -66.23 -14.34
N SER A 115 62.11 -66.81 -13.17
CA SER A 115 60.78 -67.34 -12.87
C SER A 115 59.69 -66.28 -13.07
N ASN A 116 58.48 -66.75 -13.41
CA ASN A 116 57.32 -65.88 -13.60
C ASN A 116 56.99 -65.13 -12.30
N LYS A 117 56.93 -63.81 -12.40
CA LYS A 117 56.46 -62.92 -11.34
C LYS A 117 55.07 -62.43 -11.72
N ASN A 118 54.24 -62.19 -10.71
CA ASN A 118 52.92 -61.60 -10.89
C ASN A 118 52.86 -60.26 -10.16
N THR A 119 52.25 -59.27 -10.79
CA THR A 119 51.86 -58.00 -10.16
C THR A 119 50.45 -57.62 -10.59
N SER A 120 49.88 -56.60 -9.96
CA SER A 120 48.60 -56.01 -10.34
C SER A 120 48.74 -54.53 -10.62
N GLU A 121 48.12 -54.06 -11.70
CA GLU A 121 47.98 -52.64 -11.99
C GLU A 121 46.52 -52.29 -12.26
N THR A 122 46.11 -51.12 -11.77
CA THR A 122 44.73 -50.65 -11.81
C THR A 122 44.60 -49.50 -12.80
N HIS A 123 43.65 -49.64 -13.73
CA HIS A 123 43.34 -48.62 -14.73
C HIS A 123 41.85 -48.24 -14.66
N TYR A 124 41.52 -47.03 -15.09
CA TYR A 124 40.15 -46.50 -15.01
C TYR A 124 39.64 -46.21 -16.41
N TYR A 125 38.59 -46.89 -16.86
CA TYR A 125 38.00 -46.70 -18.17
C TYR A 125 36.74 -45.83 -18.10
N HIS A 126 36.75 -44.72 -18.84
CA HIS A 126 35.62 -43.80 -18.90
C HIS A 126 34.76 -44.10 -20.15
N PRO A 127 33.49 -44.56 -20.00
CA PRO A 127 32.65 -45.04 -21.11
C PRO A 127 32.24 -43.94 -22.10
N VAL A 128 31.93 -42.74 -21.60
CA VAL A 128 31.59 -41.57 -22.44
C VAL A 128 32.79 -41.12 -23.27
N LEU A 129 33.96 -40.98 -22.63
CA LEU A 129 35.19 -40.53 -23.30
C LEU A 129 35.86 -41.63 -24.14
N ARG A 130 35.44 -42.89 -23.96
CA ARG A 130 35.96 -44.11 -24.60
C ARG A 130 37.49 -44.23 -24.49
N LYS A 131 38.04 -43.91 -23.32
CA LYS A 131 39.48 -43.93 -23.05
C LYS A 131 39.79 -44.20 -21.59
N LEU A 132 41.04 -44.53 -21.32
CA LEU A 132 41.57 -44.59 -19.96
C LEU A 132 41.78 -43.19 -19.40
N VAL A 133 41.42 -43.01 -18.13
CA VAL A 133 41.54 -41.75 -17.38
C VAL A 133 42.34 -41.98 -16.10
N ASN A 134 42.82 -40.87 -15.53
CA ASN A 134 43.50 -40.93 -14.24
C ASN A 134 42.47 -41.05 -13.10
N LYS A 135 42.91 -41.62 -11.98
CA LYS A 135 42.12 -41.69 -10.75
C LYS A 135 41.77 -40.32 -10.16
N ASN A 136 42.62 -39.32 -10.42
CA ASN A 136 42.48 -37.98 -9.85
C ASN A 136 41.17 -37.33 -10.28
N GLY A 137 40.32 -37.00 -9.30
CA GLY A 137 39.01 -36.39 -9.54
C GLY A 137 37.83 -37.37 -9.54
N LEU A 138 38.08 -38.68 -9.57
CA LEU A 138 37.03 -39.70 -9.44
C LEU A 138 36.60 -39.87 -7.98
N ARG A 139 35.30 -40.05 -7.77
CA ARG A 139 34.72 -40.33 -6.45
C ARG A 139 34.42 -41.82 -6.30
N LYS A 140 34.56 -42.34 -5.08
CA LYS A 140 34.15 -43.72 -4.77
C LYS A 140 32.64 -43.82 -4.58
N ASP A 141 32.07 -42.83 -3.91
CA ASP A 141 30.65 -42.76 -3.58
C ASP A 141 30.01 -41.51 -4.19
N VAL A 142 28.71 -41.60 -4.43
CA VAL A 142 27.86 -40.52 -4.93
C VAL A 142 26.92 -40.13 -3.80
N ASN A 143 26.83 -38.84 -3.53
CA ASN A 143 25.87 -38.33 -2.55
C ASN A 143 24.43 -38.56 -3.05
N ASP A 144 23.49 -38.69 -2.12
CA ASP A 144 22.06 -38.88 -2.44
C ASP A 144 21.45 -37.76 -3.31
N ASP A 145 22.03 -36.55 -3.30
CA ASP A 145 21.58 -35.40 -4.09
C ASP A 145 22.07 -35.38 -5.55
N VAL A 146 22.88 -36.36 -5.95
CA VAL A 146 23.45 -36.46 -7.30
C VAL A 146 22.91 -37.69 -8.01
N ALA A 147 22.19 -37.49 -9.11
CA ALA A 147 21.69 -38.57 -9.94
C ALA A 147 22.87 -39.38 -10.53
N SER A 148 22.77 -40.72 -10.53
CA SER A 148 23.82 -41.60 -11.03
C SER A 148 23.33 -42.45 -12.19
N ILE A 149 24.15 -42.57 -13.24
CA ILE A 149 23.86 -43.48 -14.36
C ILE A 149 24.12 -44.91 -13.89
N ASN A 150 23.18 -45.82 -14.12
CA ASN A 150 23.36 -47.23 -13.76
C ASN A 150 24.59 -47.82 -14.49
N PRO A 151 25.62 -48.33 -13.78
CA PRO A 151 26.80 -48.90 -14.43
C PRO A 151 26.49 -50.08 -15.37
N ARG A 152 25.34 -50.75 -15.23
CA ARG A 152 24.96 -51.85 -16.12
C ARG A 152 24.37 -51.38 -17.44
N SER A 153 23.95 -50.12 -17.57
CA SER A 153 23.24 -49.63 -18.75
C SER A 153 24.15 -49.13 -19.88
N LEU A 154 25.47 -49.04 -19.65
CA LEU A 154 26.47 -48.55 -20.62
C LEU A 154 27.23 -49.66 -21.35
N ASP A 155 26.83 -50.93 -21.19
CA ASP A 155 27.35 -52.11 -21.90
C ASP A 155 28.88 -52.25 -21.92
N VAL A 156 29.57 -51.80 -20.87
CA VAL A 156 31.03 -51.98 -20.76
C VAL A 156 31.34 -53.41 -20.33
N THR A 157 31.75 -54.23 -21.31
CA THR A 157 32.22 -55.60 -21.10
C THR A 157 33.74 -55.68 -21.10
N LEU A 158 34.29 -56.79 -20.60
CA LEU A 158 35.74 -57.02 -20.61
C LEU A 158 36.33 -56.92 -22.03
N ALA A 159 35.61 -57.43 -23.03
CA ALA A 159 36.03 -57.39 -24.43
C ALA A 159 36.23 -55.97 -24.98
N VAL A 160 35.47 -54.99 -24.48
CA VAL A 160 35.60 -53.58 -24.89
C VAL A 160 36.89 -52.96 -24.37
N VAL A 161 37.34 -53.37 -23.18
CA VAL A 161 38.43 -52.70 -22.46
C VAL A 161 39.74 -53.47 -22.48
N GLU A 162 39.71 -54.78 -22.75
CA GLU A 162 40.87 -55.68 -22.70
C GLU A 162 41.99 -55.20 -23.62
N GLY A 163 41.70 -54.94 -24.89
CA GLY A 163 42.69 -54.44 -25.84
C GLY A 163 43.27 -53.08 -25.45
N ILE A 164 42.43 -52.16 -24.98
CA ILE A 164 42.83 -50.80 -24.58
C ILE A 164 43.79 -50.84 -23.38
N VAL A 165 43.48 -51.67 -22.39
CA VAL A 165 44.30 -51.81 -21.18
C VAL A 165 45.57 -52.59 -21.45
N GLU A 166 45.51 -53.65 -22.25
CA GLU A 166 46.69 -54.42 -22.63
C GLU A 166 47.69 -53.55 -23.40
N GLU A 167 47.23 -52.76 -24.38
CA GLU A 167 48.07 -51.81 -25.12
C GLU A 167 48.72 -50.79 -24.18
N ARG A 168 47.94 -50.23 -23.24
CA ARG A 168 48.45 -49.27 -22.25
C ARG A 168 49.55 -49.87 -21.37
N ILE A 169 49.30 -51.06 -20.80
CA ILE A 169 50.27 -51.75 -19.93
C ILE A 169 51.54 -52.08 -20.70
N ARG A 170 51.41 -52.65 -21.91
CA ARG A 170 52.58 -53.00 -22.73
C ARG A 170 53.40 -51.76 -23.10
N GLY A 171 52.77 -50.62 -23.40
CA GLY A 171 53.44 -49.35 -23.64
C GLY A 171 54.19 -48.81 -22.41
N GLU A 172 53.53 -48.76 -21.24
CA GLU A 172 54.14 -48.27 -19.98
C GLU A 172 55.29 -49.17 -19.50
N TRP A 173 55.22 -50.47 -19.80
CA TRP A 173 56.24 -51.43 -19.41
C TRP A 173 57.36 -51.60 -20.44
N GLN A 174 57.19 -51.09 -21.66
CA GLN A 174 58.24 -51.13 -22.69
C GLN A 174 59.50 -50.35 -22.25
N SER A 175 59.33 -49.30 -21.44
CA SER A 175 60.45 -48.52 -20.89
C SER A 175 61.14 -49.19 -19.70
N LYS A 176 60.59 -50.28 -19.14
CA LYS A 176 61.22 -50.98 -18.01
C LYS A 176 62.34 -51.89 -18.55
N PRO A 177 63.60 -51.70 -18.12
CA PRO A 177 64.72 -52.46 -18.67
C PRO A 177 64.57 -53.94 -18.31
N ASN A 178 64.85 -54.80 -19.30
CA ASN A 178 64.93 -56.25 -19.12
C ASN A 178 63.65 -56.91 -18.57
N ILE A 179 62.46 -56.45 -18.96
CA ILE A 179 61.19 -57.10 -18.60
C ILE A 179 60.51 -57.66 -19.85
N ARG A 180 60.01 -58.88 -19.74
CA ARG A 180 59.14 -59.50 -20.74
C ARG A 180 57.77 -59.78 -20.13
N ILE A 181 56.72 -59.20 -20.69
CA ILE A 181 55.34 -59.50 -20.30
C ILE A 181 54.88 -60.78 -21.02
N GLU A 182 54.57 -61.80 -20.25
CA GLU A 182 54.02 -63.08 -20.72
C GLU A 182 52.52 -62.93 -20.98
N ARG A 183 51.78 -62.42 -19.98
CA ARG A 183 50.31 -62.35 -20.04
C ARG A 183 49.78 -61.18 -19.24
N VAL A 184 48.82 -60.47 -19.80
CA VAL A 184 47.97 -59.50 -19.08
C VAL A 184 46.58 -60.11 -18.98
N LYS A 185 46.02 -60.17 -17.77
CA LYS A 185 44.65 -60.66 -17.53
C LYS A 185 43.84 -59.56 -16.85
N PRO A 186 43.16 -58.70 -17.61
CA PRO A 186 42.29 -57.66 -17.05
C PRO A 186 41.06 -58.27 -16.37
N ARG A 187 40.59 -57.62 -15.30
CA ARG A 187 39.34 -57.96 -14.61
C ARG A 187 38.60 -56.67 -14.28
N LEU A 188 37.32 -56.59 -14.63
CA LEU A 188 36.44 -55.53 -14.15
C LEU A 188 36.19 -55.73 -12.66
N SER A 189 36.41 -54.69 -11.86
CA SER A 189 36.38 -54.76 -10.40
C SER A 189 35.24 -53.92 -9.83
N GLU A 190 35.51 -52.64 -9.53
CA GLU A 190 34.56 -51.70 -8.92
C GLU A 190 34.23 -50.58 -9.91
N THR A 191 33.26 -49.74 -9.54
CA THR A 191 32.93 -48.53 -10.29
C THR A 191 33.26 -47.31 -9.45
N SER A 192 34.02 -46.39 -10.03
CA SER A 192 34.19 -45.03 -9.50
C SER A 192 33.30 -44.07 -10.30
N TRP A 193 33.21 -42.81 -9.88
CA TRP A 193 32.28 -41.85 -10.45
C TRP A 193 32.97 -40.55 -10.87
N ASP A 194 32.73 -40.14 -12.12
CA ASP A 194 33.07 -38.80 -12.62
C ASP A 194 31.82 -37.92 -12.56
N ILE A 195 31.88 -36.82 -11.82
CA ILE A 195 30.73 -35.92 -11.63
C ILE A 195 30.71 -34.88 -12.73
N LYS A 196 29.70 -34.96 -13.59
CA LYS A 196 29.45 -34.01 -14.68
C LYS A 196 28.32 -33.07 -14.33
N THR A 197 28.33 -31.89 -14.94
CA THR A 197 27.22 -30.94 -14.87
C THR A 197 26.49 -30.91 -16.20
N ILE A 198 25.16 -31.10 -16.14
CA ILE A 198 24.26 -30.84 -17.26
C ILE A 198 23.41 -29.61 -16.98
N SER A 199 22.95 -28.98 -18.04
CA SER A 199 21.97 -27.91 -18.00
C SER A 199 20.72 -28.35 -18.76
N LEU A 200 19.58 -28.32 -18.07
CA LEU A 200 18.27 -28.56 -18.66
C LEU A 200 17.59 -27.24 -19.02
N ASP A 201 17.17 -27.12 -20.28
CA ASP A 201 16.30 -26.04 -20.75
C ASP A 201 14.99 -26.60 -21.28
N ILE A 202 13.92 -25.85 -21.05
CA ILE A 202 12.60 -26.12 -21.62
C ILE A 202 12.25 -24.93 -22.50
N ASP A 203 12.07 -25.20 -23.79
CA ASP A 203 11.80 -24.17 -24.78
C ASP A 203 10.34 -23.67 -24.74
N THR A 204 9.98 -22.75 -25.63
CA THR A 204 8.63 -22.16 -25.71
C THR A 204 7.56 -23.11 -26.27
N ASN A 205 7.94 -24.33 -26.65
CA ASN A 205 7.06 -25.40 -27.12
C ASN A 205 7.03 -26.58 -26.14
N GLY A 206 7.71 -26.47 -24.99
CA GLY A 206 7.79 -27.54 -24.00
C GLY A 206 8.80 -28.63 -24.34
N ASN A 207 9.73 -28.39 -25.27
CA ASN A 207 10.79 -29.36 -25.55
C ASN A 207 11.90 -29.23 -24.51
N VAL A 208 12.27 -30.37 -23.92
CA VAL A 208 13.39 -30.49 -23.00
C VAL A 208 14.67 -30.66 -23.80
N ASN A 209 15.62 -29.76 -23.59
CA ASN A 209 16.95 -29.79 -24.16
C ASN A 209 17.99 -30.01 -23.05
N VAL A 210 18.91 -30.94 -23.29
CA VAL A 210 20.00 -31.26 -22.35
C VAL A 210 21.30 -30.75 -22.97
N THR A 211 22.04 -29.95 -22.22
CA THR A 211 23.34 -29.43 -22.66
C THR A 211 24.39 -29.60 -21.57
N SER A 212 25.67 -29.40 -21.91
CA SER A 212 26.77 -29.38 -20.95
C SER A 212 27.85 -28.43 -21.43
N SER A 213 28.56 -27.78 -20.50
CA SER A 213 29.73 -26.96 -20.81
C SER A 213 30.94 -27.79 -21.25
N GLU A 214 30.97 -29.09 -20.90
CA GLU A 214 32.05 -30.00 -21.27
C GLU A 214 31.83 -30.59 -22.68
N LYS A 215 32.58 -30.07 -23.67
CA LYS A 215 32.42 -30.47 -25.09
C LYS A 215 32.40 -32.00 -25.33
N PRO A 216 33.30 -32.81 -24.75
CA PRO A 216 33.28 -34.26 -24.99
C PRO A 216 32.00 -34.93 -24.46
N PHE A 217 31.51 -34.46 -23.30
CA PHE A 217 30.29 -34.99 -22.69
C PHE A 217 29.05 -34.53 -23.47
N LEU A 218 29.01 -33.28 -23.93
CA LEU A 218 27.97 -32.77 -24.81
C LEU A 218 27.88 -33.56 -26.12
N SER A 219 29.01 -33.86 -26.77
CA SER A 219 29.04 -34.69 -27.97
C SER A 219 28.44 -36.07 -27.72
N TRP A 220 28.72 -36.67 -26.55
CA TRP A 220 28.13 -37.95 -26.17
C TRP A 220 26.62 -37.82 -25.89
N LEU A 221 26.16 -36.80 -25.15
CA LEU A 221 24.73 -36.54 -24.93
C LEU A 221 23.96 -36.38 -26.24
N ASN A 222 24.57 -35.73 -27.24
CA ASN A 222 23.94 -35.57 -28.55
C ASN A 222 23.84 -36.89 -29.31
N ALA A 223 24.86 -37.76 -29.22
CA ALA A 223 24.93 -39.04 -29.93
C ALA A 223 24.22 -40.21 -29.23
N ALA A 224 24.01 -40.12 -27.92
CA ALA A 224 23.36 -41.18 -27.15
C ALA A 224 21.89 -41.37 -27.52
N ASP A 225 21.42 -42.61 -27.35
CA ASP A 225 20.02 -42.99 -27.55
C ASP A 225 19.09 -42.17 -26.66
N LYS A 226 17.96 -41.73 -27.23
CA LYS A 226 17.08 -40.78 -26.56
C LYS A 226 16.26 -41.42 -25.44
N GLU A 227 15.84 -42.68 -25.57
CA GLU A 227 15.16 -43.38 -24.48
C GLU A 227 16.10 -43.64 -23.30
N PHE A 228 17.35 -44.01 -23.62
CA PHE A 228 18.40 -44.16 -22.64
C PHE A 228 18.63 -42.86 -21.85
N LEU A 229 18.80 -41.73 -22.55
CA LEU A 229 19.01 -40.43 -21.89
C LEU A 229 17.82 -40.04 -21.01
N TRP A 230 16.58 -40.29 -21.48
CA TRP A 230 15.41 -40.01 -20.68
C TRP A 230 15.43 -40.79 -19.36
N SER A 231 15.53 -42.13 -19.45
CA SER A 231 15.42 -43.02 -18.31
C SER A 231 16.59 -42.94 -17.32
N GLN A 232 17.81 -42.67 -17.79
CA GLN A 232 19.01 -42.68 -16.94
C GLN A 232 19.43 -41.29 -16.44
N ILE A 233 18.99 -40.22 -17.09
CA ILE A 233 19.49 -38.86 -16.83
C ILE A 233 18.33 -37.88 -16.63
N VAL A 234 17.51 -37.68 -17.65
CA VAL A 234 16.58 -36.55 -17.69
C VAL A 234 15.42 -36.73 -16.71
N GLN A 235 14.85 -37.93 -16.62
CA GLN A 235 13.72 -38.22 -15.74
C GLN A 235 14.06 -37.96 -14.26
N GLY A 236 15.27 -38.30 -13.83
CA GLY A 236 15.73 -38.11 -12.45
C GLY A 236 16.01 -36.65 -12.07
N CYS A 237 15.93 -35.72 -13.02
CA CYS A 237 16.04 -34.28 -12.73
C CYS A 237 14.70 -33.67 -12.28
N PHE A 238 13.60 -34.40 -12.42
CA PHE A 238 12.27 -34.04 -11.92
C PHE A 238 11.94 -34.85 -10.66
N SER A 239 11.19 -34.28 -9.72
CA SER A 239 10.82 -34.98 -8.48
C SER A 239 9.74 -36.02 -8.73
N ASN A 240 8.84 -35.79 -9.69
CA ASN A 240 7.66 -36.60 -9.98
C ASN A 240 6.83 -36.94 -8.73
N HIS A 241 6.68 -35.97 -7.82
CA HIS A 241 5.98 -36.13 -6.54
C HIS A 241 4.77 -35.22 -6.38
N ALA A 242 4.42 -34.43 -7.40
CA ALA A 242 3.28 -33.54 -7.31
C ALA A 242 1.95 -34.31 -7.29
N GLU A 243 1.05 -33.89 -6.40
CA GLU A 243 -0.26 -34.51 -6.20
C GLU A 243 -1.32 -34.04 -7.22
N PHE A 244 -1.13 -32.84 -7.78
CA PHE A 244 -2.11 -32.18 -8.64
C PHE A 244 -1.61 -32.06 -10.08
N GLU A 245 -2.51 -32.09 -11.05
CA GLU A 245 -2.23 -31.75 -12.44
C GLU A 245 -2.21 -30.22 -12.63
N LEU A 246 -1.32 -29.73 -13.50
CA LEU A 246 -1.34 -28.34 -13.96
C LEU A 246 -2.55 -28.08 -14.86
N PRO A 247 -3.03 -26.82 -14.95
CA PRO A 247 -4.05 -26.43 -15.93
C PRO A 247 -3.63 -26.78 -17.35
N SER A 248 -4.59 -26.89 -18.25
CA SER A 248 -4.30 -26.86 -19.68
C SER A 248 -3.78 -25.46 -20.06
N PHE A 249 -2.55 -25.39 -20.59
CA PHE A 249 -1.96 -24.13 -21.04
C PHE A 249 -1.17 -24.31 -22.33
N LYS A 250 -0.93 -23.19 -23.02
CA LYS A 250 -0.01 -23.13 -24.17
C LYS A 250 1.37 -22.73 -23.68
N TRP A 251 2.41 -23.44 -24.11
CA TRP A 251 3.80 -23.16 -23.68
C TRP A 251 4.27 -21.72 -23.97
N GLN A 252 3.67 -21.03 -24.94
CA GLN A 252 3.93 -19.62 -25.21
C GLN A 252 3.54 -18.70 -24.03
N GLN A 253 2.54 -19.08 -23.22
CA GLN A 253 2.08 -18.34 -22.03
C GLN A 253 3.04 -18.46 -20.84
N VAL A 254 3.86 -19.51 -20.78
CA VAL A 254 4.75 -19.79 -19.63
C VAL A 254 5.83 -18.72 -19.53
N LYS A 255 5.86 -17.85 -18.54
CA LYS A 255 6.92 -16.82 -18.40
C LYS A 255 8.17 -17.33 -17.70
N ALA A 256 8.02 -18.26 -16.77
CA ALA A 256 9.11 -18.84 -16.00
C ALA A 256 8.74 -20.23 -15.48
N ILE A 257 9.74 -21.04 -15.18
CA ILE A 257 9.59 -22.42 -14.70
C ILE A 257 10.53 -22.64 -13.51
N ALA A 258 10.12 -23.46 -12.55
CA ALA A 258 10.95 -23.91 -11.43
C ALA A 258 10.61 -25.37 -11.07
N ALA A 259 11.43 -25.99 -10.23
CA ALA A 259 11.03 -27.22 -9.55
C ALA A 259 9.90 -26.92 -8.56
N PRO A 260 8.96 -27.86 -8.30
CA PRO A 260 7.84 -27.65 -7.37
C PRO A 260 8.28 -27.14 -5.98
N ALA A 261 9.36 -27.69 -5.41
CA ALA A 261 9.94 -27.26 -4.13
C ALA A 261 10.44 -25.81 -4.12
N HIS A 262 10.61 -25.19 -5.29
CA HIS A 262 11.10 -23.83 -5.48
C HIS A 262 10.05 -22.88 -6.05
N THR A 263 8.76 -23.24 -5.98
CA THR A 263 7.63 -22.42 -6.47
C THR A 263 7.69 -20.97 -5.98
N LYS A 264 8.12 -20.74 -4.72
CA LYS A 264 8.28 -19.38 -4.15
C LYS A 264 9.20 -18.47 -4.99
N ARG A 265 10.20 -19.01 -5.71
CA ARG A 265 11.10 -18.23 -6.58
C ARG A 265 10.40 -17.64 -7.80
N LEU A 266 9.26 -18.22 -8.21
CA LEU A 266 8.46 -17.70 -9.31
C LEU A 266 7.59 -16.51 -8.88
N ASN A 267 7.36 -16.37 -7.57
CA ASN A 267 6.51 -15.34 -7.00
C ASN A 267 7.33 -14.05 -6.78
N ASN A 268 7.29 -13.15 -7.77
CA ASN A 268 7.92 -11.85 -7.68
C ASN A 268 6.94 -10.80 -7.14
N ILE A 269 6.75 -10.82 -5.82
CA ILE A 269 5.81 -9.96 -5.09
C ILE A 269 6.12 -8.47 -5.29
N ASP A 270 7.39 -8.09 -5.36
CA ASP A 270 7.81 -6.68 -5.45
C ASP A 270 7.41 -6.02 -6.78
N ALA A 271 7.17 -6.81 -7.83
CA ALA A 271 6.68 -6.32 -9.12
C ALA A 271 5.14 -6.31 -9.23
N SER A 272 4.44 -6.81 -8.22
CA SER A 272 2.98 -6.90 -8.20
C SER A 272 2.36 -5.62 -7.63
N LYS A 273 1.29 -5.15 -8.25
CA LYS A 273 0.40 -4.12 -7.71
C LYS A 273 -0.68 -4.72 -6.80
N LEU A 274 -1.07 -5.96 -7.06
CA LEU A 274 -2.12 -6.70 -6.36
C LEU A 274 -1.79 -8.19 -6.35
N ILE A 275 -2.18 -8.89 -5.28
CA ILE A 275 -2.02 -10.34 -5.13
C ILE A 275 -3.35 -10.96 -4.76
N VAL A 276 -3.64 -12.14 -5.31
CA VAL A 276 -4.77 -12.99 -4.92
C VAL A 276 -4.24 -14.27 -4.28
N THR A 277 -4.70 -14.58 -3.08
CA THR A 277 -4.31 -15.75 -2.27
C THR A 277 -5.53 -16.52 -1.81
N ARG A 278 -5.33 -17.80 -1.44
CA ARG A 278 -6.36 -18.65 -0.81
C ARG A 278 -6.27 -18.67 0.73
N GLU A 279 -5.16 -18.19 1.26
CA GLU A 279 -4.87 -18.14 2.69
C GLU A 279 -4.82 -16.68 3.14
N SER A 280 -5.30 -16.42 4.35
CA SER A 280 -5.25 -15.09 4.97
C SER A 280 -3.81 -14.68 5.21
N VAL A 281 -3.46 -13.45 4.83
CA VAL A 281 -2.13 -12.88 5.04
C VAL A 281 -2.23 -11.80 6.09
N ASP A 282 -1.67 -12.02 7.29
CA ASP A 282 -1.89 -11.13 8.44
C ASP A 282 -1.37 -9.70 8.23
N VAL A 283 -0.33 -9.49 7.39
CA VAL A 283 0.23 -8.16 7.10
C VAL A 283 0.83 -8.12 5.69
N SER A 284 0.09 -7.58 4.71
CA SER A 284 0.63 -7.26 3.38
C SER A 284 0.76 -5.75 3.21
N LYS A 285 1.92 -5.27 2.74
CA LYS A 285 2.07 -3.87 2.30
C LYS A 285 1.32 -3.60 0.98
N LEU A 286 1.07 -4.64 0.21
CA LEU A 286 0.38 -4.58 -1.08
C LEU A 286 -1.11 -4.88 -0.88
N PRO A 287 -2.00 -4.26 -1.67
CA PRO A 287 -3.39 -4.69 -1.77
C PRO A 287 -3.49 -6.19 -2.05
N THR A 288 -4.37 -6.87 -1.32
CA THR A 288 -4.53 -8.33 -1.40
C THR A 288 -6.00 -8.72 -1.49
N ILE A 289 -6.32 -9.71 -2.33
CA ILE A 289 -7.61 -10.41 -2.32
C ILE A 289 -7.39 -11.80 -1.73
N CYS A 290 -8.12 -12.11 -0.66
CA CYS A 290 -8.14 -13.43 -0.06
C CYS A 290 -9.42 -14.17 -0.45
N LEU A 291 -9.29 -15.29 -1.16
CA LEU A 291 -10.38 -16.22 -1.47
C LEU A 291 -10.55 -17.21 -0.31
N ALA A 292 -11.41 -16.87 0.66
CA ALA A 292 -11.57 -17.61 1.91
C ALA A 292 -12.87 -18.45 1.93
N ALA A 293 -12.92 -19.46 2.80
CA ALA A 293 -14.12 -20.27 3.06
C ALA A 293 -15.11 -19.53 3.98
N VAL A 294 -15.56 -18.35 3.54
CA VAL A 294 -16.50 -17.48 4.26
C VAL A 294 -17.68 -17.15 3.36
N ASP A 295 -18.81 -16.81 3.96
CA ASP A 295 -20.02 -16.42 3.21
C ASP A 295 -20.05 -14.91 2.91
N ASP A 296 -19.50 -14.10 3.83
CA ASP A 296 -19.56 -12.64 3.75
C ASP A 296 -18.31 -12.01 3.12
N VAL A 297 -18.53 -10.92 2.39
CA VAL A 297 -17.47 -10.06 1.87
C VAL A 297 -17.05 -9.06 2.95
N SER A 298 -15.75 -8.83 3.09
CA SER A 298 -15.24 -7.81 4.00
C SER A 298 -13.93 -7.19 3.52
N LEU A 299 -13.76 -5.89 3.74
CA LEU A 299 -12.53 -5.16 3.50
C LEU A 299 -11.93 -4.66 4.82
N SER A 300 -10.77 -5.23 5.18
CA SER A 300 -9.98 -4.85 6.35
C SER A 300 -8.61 -4.32 5.92
N GLY A 301 -8.31 -3.06 6.25
CA GLY A 301 -7.09 -2.39 5.79
C GLY A 301 -7.03 -2.35 4.25
N ASN A 302 -6.06 -3.06 3.67
CA ASN A 302 -5.87 -3.22 2.23
C ASN A 302 -6.16 -4.66 1.75
N GLN A 303 -6.80 -5.49 2.57
CA GLN A 303 -7.19 -6.85 2.22
C GLN A 303 -8.70 -6.96 2.02
N LEU A 304 -9.10 -7.37 0.82
CA LEU A 304 -10.46 -7.76 0.50
C LEU A 304 -10.62 -9.27 0.65
N THR A 305 -11.57 -9.71 1.47
CA THR A 305 -11.90 -11.12 1.62
C THR A 305 -13.14 -11.43 0.79
N LEU A 306 -13.04 -12.42 -0.09
CA LEU A 306 -14.11 -12.86 -0.98
C LEU A 306 -14.43 -14.35 -0.73
N PRO A 307 -15.71 -14.77 -0.85
CA PRO A 307 -16.11 -16.17 -0.77
C PRO A 307 -15.47 -17.01 -1.88
N LYS A 308 -14.69 -18.03 -1.50
CA LYS A 308 -13.99 -18.91 -2.46
C LYS A 308 -14.95 -19.71 -3.34
N GLN A 309 -16.17 -19.99 -2.88
CA GLN A 309 -17.18 -20.76 -3.63
C GLN A 309 -17.67 -20.02 -4.88
N ARG A 310 -17.43 -18.71 -4.94
CA ARG A 310 -17.85 -17.84 -6.06
C ARG A 310 -16.83 -17.81 -7.19
N PHE A 311 -15.59 -18.22 -6.93
CA PHE A 311 -14.48 -18.14 -7.86
C PHE A 311 -13.83 -19.52 -8.00
N GLU A 312 -13.95 -20.12 -9.18
CA GLU A 312 -13.35 -21.42 -9.46
C GLU A 312 -11.83 -21.27 -9.64
N ALA A 313 -11.08 -21.46 -8.56
CA ALA A 313 -9.64 -21.59 -8.64
C ALA A 313 -9.25 -23.08 -8.67
N GLN A 314 -8.20 -23.42 -9.41
CA GLN A 314 -7.65 -24.78 -9.42
C GLN A 314 -6.74 -25.06 -8.21
N ASP A 315 -6.70 -26.31 -7.72
CA ASP A 315 -5.89 -26.68 -6.55
C ASP A 315 -4.37 -26.61 -6.78
N SER A 316 -3.95 -26.66 -8.04
CA SER A 316 -2.56 -26.43 -8.44
C SER A 316 -2.14 -24.96 -8.29
N LEU A 317 -3.08 -24.01 -8.23
CA LEU A 317 -2.80 -22.57 -8.10
C LEU A 317 -2.19 -22.27 -6.72
N LYS A 318 -0.99 -21.73 -6.71
CA LYS A 318 -0.26 -21.32 -5.48
C LYS A 318 -0.30 -19.82 -5.24
N ALA A 319 -0.34 -19.02 -6.29
CA ALA A 319 -0.50 -17.56 -6.19
C ALA A 319 -0.97 -16.98 -7.53
N LEU A 320 -1.72 -15.88 -7.46
CA LEU A 320 -2.07 -15.07 -8.62
C LEU A 320 -1.57 -13.64 -8.39
N ASN A 321 -0.67 -13.19 -9.26
CA ASN A 321 -0.04 -11.88 -9.21
C ASN A 321 -0.56 -10.97 -10.30
N ILE A 322 -0.82 -9.71 -9.98
CA ILE A 322 -1.30 -8.72 -10.92
C ILE A 322 -0.30 -7.56 -10.95
N ASP A 323 0.23 -7.26 -12.13
CA ASP A 323 1.22 -6.18 -12.30
C ASP A 323 0.58 -4.78 -12.31
N SER A 324 1.39 -3.73 -12.43
CA SER A 324 0.92 -2.35 -12.47
C SER A 324 0.03 -2.01 -13.68
N SER A 325 0.12 -2.79 -14.76
CA SER A 325 -0.74 -2.68 -15.95
C SER A 325 -1.97 -3.60 -15.87
N PHE A 326 -2.20 -4.23 -14.71
CA PHE A 326 -3.26 -5.20 -14.48
C PHE A 326 -3.19 -6.47 -15.32
N ASN A 327 -1.99 -6.85 -15.80
CA ASN A 327 -1.79 -8.17 -16.39
C ASN A 327 -1.67 -9.21 -15.28
N ALA A 328 -2.40 -10.30 -15.43
CA ALA A 328 -2.39 -11.41 -14.50
C ALA A 328 -1.29 -12.43 -14.81
N PHE A 329 -0.70 -12.97 -13.74
CA PHE A 329 0.25 -14.06 -13.78
C PHE A 329 -0.08 -15.10 -12.71
N GLU A 330 -0.54 -16.27 -13.14
CA GLU A 330 -0.81 -17.40 -12.27
C GLU A 330 0.46 -18.21 -12.04
N ILE A 331 0.64 -18.69 -10.81
CA ILE A 331 1.72 -19.59 -10.44
C ILE A 331 1.09 -20.90 -10.00
N HIS A 332 1.37 -21.96 -10.76
CA HIS A 332 0.90 -23.30 -10.47
C HIS A 332 2.05 -24.24 -10.18
N ALA A 333 1.79 -25.28 -9.40
CA ALA A 333 2.72 -26.40 -9.19
C ALA A 333 1.95 -27.72 -9.32
N GLY A 334 2.45 -28.63 -10.16
CA GLY A 334 1.74 -29.85 -10.53
C GLY A 334 2.45 -30.66 -11.61
N ASN A 335 1.82 -31.75 -12.01
CA ASN A 335 2.24 -32.57 -13.14
C ASN A 335 1.84 -31.92 -14.48
N THR A 336 2.67 -32.11 -15.51
CA THR A 336 2.41 -31.67 -16.87
C THR A 336 3.21 -32.48 -17.88
N THR A 337 2.88 -32.30 -19.16
CA THR A 337 3.55 -32.97 -20.26
C THR A 337 4.59 -32.06 -20.91
N VAL A 338 5.84 -32.53 -20.92
CA VAL A 338 6.93 -31.97 -21.72
C VAL A 338 7.26 -32.91 -22.87
N HIS A 339 8.02 -32.45 -23.86
CA HIS A 339 8.47 -33.29 -24.97
C HIS A 339 9.97 -33.50 -24.89
N PHE A 340 10.43 -34.74 -24.95
CA PHE A 340 11.85 -35.06 -25.07
C PHE A 340 12.06 -35.90 -26.33
N ALA A 341 12.91 -35.42 -27.23
CA ALA A 341 13.15 -36.05 -28.54
C ALA A 341 11.87 -36.37 -29.33
N GLY A 342 10.86 -35.49 -29.26
CA GLY A 342 9.58 -35.64 -29.95
C GLY A 342 8.57 -36.56 -29.24
N GLN A 343 8.93 -37.19 -28.13
CA GLN A 343 8.01 -38.00 -27.33
C GLN A 343 7.45 -37.25 -26.12
N PRO A 344 6.15 -37.38 -25.82
CA PRO A 344 5.54 -36.77 -24.63
C PRO A 344 5.99 -37.50 -23.36
N ARG A 345 6.30 -36.73 -22.32
CA ARG A 345 6.76 -37.21 -21.01
C ARG A 345 6.05 -36.47 -19.90
N GLN A 346 5.57 -37.20 -18.90
CA GLN A 346 5.00 -36.60 -17.69
C GLN A 346 6.11 -36.23 -16.71
N VAL A 347 6.05 -35.00 -16.20
CA VAL A 347 6.98 -34.43 -15.23
C VAL A 347 6.24 -33.51 -14.27
N ASP A 348 6.80 -33.25 -13.09
CA ASP A 348 6.30 -32.21 -12.20
C ASP A 348 7.08 -30.89 -12.36
N LEU A 349 6.34 -29.79 -12.45
CA LEU A 349 6.89 -28.46 -12.63
C LEU A 349 6.09 -27.42 -11.83
N ALA A 350 6.79 -26.37 -11.44
CA ALA A 350 6.16 -25.10 -11.09
C ALA A 350 6.25 -24.17 -12.31
N VAL A 351 5.13 -23.61 -12.74
CA VAL A 351 5.05 -22.73 -13.90
C VAL A 351 4.43 -21.39 -13.51
N LYS A 352 4.98 -20.31 -14.07
CA LYS A 352 4.37 -18.98 -14.06
C LYS A 352 3.72 -18.75 -15.42
N LEU A 353 2.40 -18.68 -15.48
CA LEU A 353 1.63 -18.46 -16.69
C LEU A 353 1.26 -16.98 -16.82
N SER A 354 1.10 -16.47 -18.05
CA SER A 354 0.52 -15.14 -18.30
C SER A 354 -0.94 -15.27 -18.74
N GLY A 355 -1.79 -14.41 -18.19
CA GLY A 355 -3.24 -14.53 -18.31
C GLY A 355 -3.81 -15.33 -17.13
N SER A 356 -5.10 -15.12 -16.87
CA SER A 356 -5.86 -15.78 -15.81
C SER A 356 -7.34 -15.56 -16.06
N GLU A 357 -8.11 -16.64 -16.25
CA GLU A 357 -9.57 -16.55 -16.31
C GLU A 357 -10.13 -16.13 -14.95
N LEU A 358 -9.54 -16.67 -13.87
CA LEU A 358 -9.86 -16.29 -12.49
C LEU A 358 -9.72 -14.79 -12.24
N TRP A 359 -8.68 -14.14 -12.76
CA TRP A 359 -8.52 -12.69 -12.63
C TRP A 359 -9.59 -11.92 -13.40
N GLU A 360 -9.95 -12.34 -14.61
CA GLU A 360 -11.00 -11.67 -15.37
C GLU A 360 -12.35 -11.78 -14.65
N ASP A 361 -12.68 -12.94 -14.07
CA ASP A 361 -13.88 -13.13 -13.26
C ASP A 361 -13.88 -12.24 -12.00
N ILE A 362 -12.76 -12.21 -11.27
CA ILE A 362 -12.60 -11.35 -10.08
C ILE A 362 -12.72 -9.89 -10.49
N LYS A 363 -12.01 -9.47 -11.54
CA LYS A 363 -12.01 -8.09 -12.03
C LYS A 363 -13.41 -7.65 -12.47
N GLN A 364 -14.14 -8.51 -13.18
CA GLN A 364 -15.53 -8.25 -13.54
C GLN A 364 -16.40 -8.09 -12.29
N TYR A 365 -16.25 -8.98 -11.31
CA TYR A 365 -16.96 -8.88 -10.04
C TYR A 365 -16.66 -7.56 -9.29
N LEU A 366 -15.38 -7.15 -9.24
CA LEU A 366 -14.96 -5.87 -8.65
C LEU A 366 -15.67 -4.69 -9.34
N LEU A 367 -15.88 -4.77 -10.66
CA LEU A 367 -16.45 -3.71 -11.48
C LEU A 367 -17.99 -3.68 -11.54
N GLU A 368 -18.67 -4.77 -11.19
CA GLU A 368 -20.13 -4.90 -11.36
C GLU A 368 -20.93 -5.00 -10.05
N THR A 369 -20.35 -5.49 -8.96
CA THR A 369 -21.10 -5.69 -7.71
C THR A 369 -21.56 -4.38 -7.05
N ASN A 370 -22.63 -4.44 -6.25
CA ASN A 370 -23.09 -3.29 -5.45
C ASN A 370 -22.60 -3.34 -3.99
N ASP A 371 -21.76 -4.32 -3.64
CA ASP A 371 -21.16 -4.43 -2.32
C ASP A 371 -20.18 -3.28 -2.08
N VAL A 372 -20.39 -2.53 -0.99
CA VAL A 372 -19.60 -1.33 -0.67
C VAL A 372 -18.13 -1.66 -0.45
N ASP A 373 -17.81 -2.76 0.23
CA ASP A 373 -16.42 -3.14 0.53
C ASP A 373 -15.66 -3.49 -0.75
N VAL A 374 -16.34 -4.17 -1.67
CA VAL A 374 -15.79 -4.45 -3.00
C VAL A 374 -15.61 -3.18 -3.82
N ILE A 375 -16.59 -2.28 -3.83
CA ILE A 375 -16.49 -1.00 -4.56
C ILE A 375 -15.31 -0.19 -4.02
N LEU A 376 -15.15 -0.09 -2.70
CA LEU A 376 -14.05 0.64 -2.08
C LEU A 376 -12.69 0.03 -2.48
N PHE A 377 -12.56 -1.30 -2.51
CA PHE A 377 -11.34 -1.97 -2.98
C PHE A 377 -11.11 -1.78 -4.48
N SER A 378 -12.17 -1.76 -5.29
CA SER A 378 -12.11 -1.58 -6.75
C SER A 378 -11.53 -0.22 -7.17
N SER A 379 -11.43 0.74 -6.25
CA SER A 379 -10.70 2.00 -6.44
C SER A 379 -9.26 1.81 -6.93
N LEU A 380 -8.66 0.64 -6.65
CA LEU A 380 -7.35 0.26 -7.18
C LEU A 380 -7.33 0.23 -8.73
N LEU A 381 -8.44 -0.23 -9.34
CA LEU A 381 -8.64 -0.30 -10.80
C LEU A 381 -8.94 1.07 -11.40
N GLY A 382 -9.68 1.91 -10.66
CA GLY A 382 -10.02 3.26 -11.06
C GLY A 382 -10.83 3.97 -9.97
N VAL A 383 -10.26 5.02 -9.38
CA VAL A 383 -10.89 5.76 -8.26
C VAL A 383 -12.20 6.42 -8.69
N ASP A 384 -12.23 7.07 -9.86
CA ASP A 384 -13.41 7.81 -10.32
C ASP A 384 -14.63 6.88 -10.53
N GLN A 385 -14.41 5.74 -11.20
CA GLN A 385 -15.45 4.74 -11.45
C GLN A 385 -15.95 4.09 -10.15
N ALA A 386 -15.05 3.79 -9.21
CA ALA A 386 -15.42 3.26 -7.91
C ALA A 386 -16.26 4.25 -7.11
N VAL A 387 -15.83 5.52 -7.06
CA VAL A 387 -16.57 6.58 -6.38
C VAL A 387 -17.93 6.78 -7.01
N GLU A 388 -18.06 6.77 -8.34
CA GLU A 388 -19.35 6.90 -9.03
C GLU A 388 -20.34 5.80 -8.63
N ARG A 389 -19.88 4.58 -8.38
CA ARG A 389 -20.72 3.45 -7.94
C ARG A 389 -21.07 3.47 -6.46
N LEU A 390 -20.34 4.20 -5.61
CA LEU A 390 -20.67 4.28 -4.19
C LEU A 390 -22.06 4.90 -3.98
N PRO A 391 -22.88 4.36 -3.05
CA PRO A 391 -24.15 4.97 -2.69
C PRO A 391 -23.93 6.31 -1.98
N ALA A 392 -24.86 7.24 -2.15
CA ALA A 392 -24.87 8.48 -1.36
C ALA A 392 -25.32 8.18 0.07
N THR A 393 -24.65 8.76 1.06
CA THR A 393 -24.89 8.53 2.49
C THR A 393 -24.57 9.78 3.31
N ASP A 394 -24.80 9.74 4.62
CA ASP A 394 -24.38 10.77 5.57
C ASP A 394 -22.85 11.01 5.53
N ILE A 395 -22.43 12.21 5.96
CA ILE A 395 -21.03 12.63 5.97
C ILE A 395 -20.12 11.71 6.81
N GLY A 396 -20.63 11.11 7.87
CA GLY A 396 -19.87 10.20 8.72
C GLY A 396 -19.48 8.93 7.97
N ASN A 397 -20.41 8.33 7.24
CA ASN A 397 -20.15 7.18 6.38
C ASN A 397 -19.33 7.55 5.14
N VAL A 398 -19.50 8.73 4.55
CA VAL A 398 -18.61 9.20 3.45
C VAL A 398 -17.17 9.36 3.92
N LYS A 399 -16.96 9.86 5.16
CA LYS A 399 -15.62 9.90 5.76
C LYS A 399 -15.04 8.49 5.90
N ARG A 400 -15.83 7.51 6.34
CA ARG A 400 -15.41 6.09 6.41
C ARG A 400 -15.06 5.55 5.02
N TYR A 401 -15.80 5.90 3.97
CA TYR A 401 -15.44 5.53 2.60
C TYR A 401 -14.08 6.09 2.23
N TYR A 402 -13.84 7.38 2.45
CA TYR A 402 -12.55 8.02 2.17
C TYR A 402 -11.39 7.34 2.93
N ASP A 403 -11.53 7.11 4.23
CA ASP A 403 -10.49 6.49 5.06
C ASP A 403 -10.15 5.07 4.56
N ARG A 404 -11.15 4.30 4.14
CA ARG A 404 -10.94 2.93 3.61
C ARG A 404 -10.35 2.92 2.21
N VAL A 405 -10.78 3.81 1.32
CA VAL A 405 -10.17 3.96 -0.01
C VAL A 405 -8.70 4.36 0.13
N LYS A 406 -8.38 5.26 1.07
CA LYS A 406 -7.00 5.69 1.33
C LYS A 406 -6.08 4.55 1.76
N ASN A 407 -6.61 3.53 2.44
CA ASN A 407 -5.82 2.34 2.80
C ASN A 407 -5.45 1.48 1.59
N VAL A 408 -6.24 1.54 0.50
CA VAL A 408 -6.01 0.80 -0.74
C VAL A 408 -5.23 1.64 -1.75
N VAL A 409 -5.58 2.92 -1.89
CA VAL A 409 -4.97 3.89 -2.79
C VAL A 409 -4.61 5.16 -1.99
N PRO A 410 -3.33 5.36 -1.61
CA PRO A 410 -2.93 6.45 -0.71
C PRO A 410 -3.21 7.88 -1.22
N ASP A 411 -3.17 8.09 -2.54
CA ASP A 411 -3.20 9.42 -3.17
C ASP A 411 -4.59 9.88 -3.63
N VAL A 412 -5.67 9.42 -2.97
CA VAL A 412 -7.04 9.76 -3.37
C VAL A 412 -7.44 11.18 -2.96
N SER A 413 -8.05 11.91 -3.91
CA SER A 413 -8.62 13.23 -3.65
C SER A 413 -9.97 13.13 -2.97
N LEU A 414 -10.06 13.76 -1.79
CA LEU A 414 -11.29 13.82 -1.01
C LEU A 414 -12.45 14.53 -1.73
N LYS A 415 -12.15 15.42 -2.70
CA LYS A 415 -13.16 16.15 -3.49
C LYS A 415 -14.06 15.22 -4.32
N LEU A 416 -13.58 14.04 -4.69
CA LEU A 416 -14.34 13.09 -5.50
C LEU A 416 -15.59 12.57 -4.77
N LEU A 417 -15.53 12.45 -3.44
CA LEU A 417 -16.62 11.90 -2.64
C LEU A 417 -17.69 12.93 -2.25
N GLU A 418 -17.52 14.21 -2.60
CA GLU A 418 -18.44 15.27 -2.19
C GLU A 418 -19.88 15.02 -2.69
N ASN A 419 -20.01 14.53 -3.92
CA ASN A 419 -21.31 14.22 -4.52
C ASN A 419 -22.02 13.02 -3.87
N LYS A 420 -21.33 12.29 -2.98
CA LYS A 420 -21.86 11.16 -2.22
C LYS A 420 -22.36 11.56 -0.85
N VAL A 421 -22.17 12.81 -0.45
CA VAL A 421 -22.77 13.33 0.78
C VAL A 421 -24.23 13.69 0.50
N LEU A 422 -25.14 13.05 1.23
CA LEU A 422 -26.55 13.42 1.27
C LEU A 422 -26.73 14.85 1.82
N PRO A 423 -27.85 15.52 1.52
CA PRO A 423 -28.15 16.82 2.11
C PRO A 423 -28.05 16.78 3.65
N VAL A 424 -27.35 17.75 4.23
CA VAL A 424 -26.98 17.81 5.65
C VAL A 424 -28.22 18.00 6.51
N ALA A 425 -28.41 17.12 7.50
CA ALA A 425 -29.63 17.05 8.30
C ALA A 425 -29.64 17.95 9.53
N ASN A 426 -28.47 18.21 10.13
CA ASN A 426 -28.33 18.91 11.41
C ASN A 426 -26.99 19.67 11.50
N LEU A 427 -26.78 20.40 12.61
CA LEU A 427 -25.57 21.21 12.80
C LEU A 427 -24.31 20.37 13.04
N GLU A 428 -24.45 19.17 13.61
CA GLU A 428 -23.31 18.26 13.85
C GLU A 428 -22.74 17.72 12.53
N GLU A 429 -23.61 17.24 11.65
CA GLU A 429 -23.24 16.84 10.28
C GLU A 429 -22.65 18.02 9.50
N LEU A 430 -23.18 19.24 9.70
CA LEU A 430 -22.63 20.43 9.06
C LEU A 430 -21.19 20.72 9.50
N GLU A 431 -20.91 20.58 10.80
CA GLU A 431 -19.57 20.75 11.34
C GLU A 431 -18.61 19.69 10.76
N GLN A 432 -19.05 18.44 10.69
CA GLN A 432 -18.29 17.35 10.06
C GLN A 432 -18.03 17.63 8.57
N TYR A 433 -19.03 18.13 7.85
CA TYR A 433 -18.91 18.52 6.45
C TYR A 433 -17.86 19.60 6.26
N GLN A 434 -17.92 20.67 7.06
CA GLN A 434 -16.97 21.79 6.96
C GLN A 434 -15.53 21.40 7.33
N LYS A 435 -15.38 20.47 8.28
CA LYS A 435 -14.08 19.87 8.62
C LYS A 435 -13.52 19.04 7.46
N MET A 436 -14.39 18.31 6.76
CA MET A 436 -13.99 17.44 5.65
C MET A 436 -13.70 18.24 4.36
N PHE A 437 -14.54 19.21 4.02
CA PHE A 437 -14.46 20.04 2.81
C PHE A 437 -14.19 21.52 3.13
N ALA A 438 -13.02 21.80 3.70
CA ALA A 438 -12.65 23.16 4.10
C ALA A 438 -12.69 24.16 2.93
N ASN A 439 -13.13 25.39 3.22
CA ASN A 439 -13.16 26.54 2.31
C ASN A 439 -14.12 26.45 1.11
N LYS A 440 -15.09 25.53 1.13
CA LYS A 440 -16.14 25.49 0.11
C LYS A 440 -17.43 26.11 0.63
N HIS A 441 -18.07 26.94 -0.20
CA HIS A 441 -19.40 27.45 0.11
C HIS A 441 -20.44 26.36 -0.15
N LEU A 442 -21.18 25.99 0.89
CA LEU A 442 -22.27 25.01 0.78
C LEU A 442 -23.53 25.68 0.22
N GLU A 443 -24.06 25.11 -0.86
CA GLU A 443 -25.30 25.56 -1.48
C GLU A 443 -26.52 25.21 -0.63
N SER A 444 -27.55 26.06 -0.68
CA SER A 444 -28.77 25.89 0.12
C SER A 444 -29.52 24.58 -0.18
N GLN A 445 -29.40 24.04 -1.39
CA GLN A 445 -30.04 22.77 -1.80
C GLN A 445 -29.43 21.53 -1.11
N LYS A 446 -28.20 21.67 -0.59
CA LYS A 446 -27.50 20.61 0.16
C LYS A 446 -27.81 20.65 1.66
N LEU A 447 -28.73 21.49 2.11
CA LEU A 447 -29.18 21.57 3.50
C LEU A 447 -30.63 21.08 3.60
N LEU A 448 -30.90 20.15 4.50
CA LEU A 448 -32.28 19.78 4.83
C LEU A 448 -32.96 20.89 5.63
N PRO A 449 -34.31 20.98 5.57
CA PRO A 449 -35.09 21.96 6.33
C PRO A 449 -34.83 21.95 7.85
N THR A 450 -34.51 20.78 8.40
CA THR A 450 -34.14 20.60 9.81
C THR A 450 -32.84 21.31 10.16
N CYS A 451 -31.83 21.23 9.28
CA CYS A 451 -30.56 21.94 9.45
C CYS A 451 -30.77 23.45 9.34
N VAL A 452 -31.55 23.91 8.36
CA VAL A 452 -31.87 25.33 8.18
C VAL A 452 -32.60 25.89 9.40
N THR A 453 -33.59 25.16 9.93
CA THR A 453 -34.25 25.51 11.20
C THR A 453 -33.24 25.63 12.34
N GLY A 454 -32.32 24.67 12.46
CA GLY A 454 -31.24 24.72 13.44
C GLY A 454 -30.31 25.92 13.28
N LEU A 455 -30.01 26.34 12.05
CA LEU A 455 -29.21 27.55 11.76
C LEU A 455 -29.93 28.84 12.18
N ILE A 456 -31.24 28.92 11.97
CA ILE A 456 -32.07 30.06 12.40
C ILE A 456 -32.10 30.13 13.93
N GLN A 457 -32.32 28.99 14.60
CA GLN A 457 -32.27 28.89 16.06
C GLN A 457 -30.90 29.29 16.61
N HIS A 458 -29.83 28.77 16.01
CA HIS A 458 -28.47 29.12 16.39
C HIS A 458 -28.19 30.61 16.24
N SER A 459 -28.72 31.26 15.19
CA SER A 459 -28.59 32.71 14.94
C SER A 459 -29.32 33.58 15.97
N LEU A 460 -30.27 33.01 16.71
CA LEU A 460 -30.99 33.65 17.83
C LEU A 460 -30.30 33.41 19.19
N SER A 461 -29.54 32.32 19.34
CA SER A 461 -28.84 32.00 20.58
C SER A 461 -27.40 32.52 20.61
N GLU A 462 -26.71 32.47 19.48
CA GLU A 462 -25.29 32.78 19.33
C GLU A 462 -25.07 33.96 18.41
N ARG A 463 -24.16 34.87 18.79
CA ARG A 463 -23.82 36.06 17.96
C ARG A 463 -23.01 35.72 16.72
N LYS A 464 -22.33 34.57 16.74
CA LYS A 464 -21.49 34.11 15.63
C LYS A 464 -22.32 33.17 14.76
N VAL A 465 -22.51 33.56 13.51
CA VAL A 465 -23.17 32.71 12.52
C VAL A 465 -22.15 31.73 11.92
N ILE A 466 -22.61 30.52 11.60
CA ILE A 466 -21.79 29.51 10.96
C ILE A 466 -21.32 30.00 9.58
N PRO A 467 -19.99 30.00 9.30
CA PRO A 467 -19.42 30.53 8.06
C PRO A 467 -19.61 29.57 6.88
N ASN A 468 -19.22 30.01 5.68
CA ASN A 468 -19.14 29.19 4.45
C ASN A 468 -20.46 28.57 3.97
N LEU A 469 -21.60 29.21 4.26
CA LEU A 469 -22.91 28.86 3.69
C LEU A 469 -23.37 29.97 2.76
N MET A 470 -24.12 29.64 1.71
CA MET A 470 -24.81 30.66 0.90
C MET A 470 -25.81 31.48 1.74
N LEU A 471 -26.34 30.90 2.82
CA LEU A 471 -27.24 31.57 3.77
C LEU A 471 -26.50 32.44 4.81
N THR A 472 -25.18 32.29 4.99
CA THR A 472 -24.42 33.00 6.04
C THR A 472 -24.62 34.53 6.00
N PRO A 473 -24.59 35.22 4.85
CA PRO A 473 -24.75 36.67 4.81
C PRO A 473 -26.11 37.13 5.37
N VAL A 474 -27.19 36.45 4.98
CA VAL A 474 -28.56 36.80 5.39
C VAL A 474 -28.80 36.45 6.87
N LEU A 475 -28.31 35.29 7.31
CA LEU A 475 -28.35 34.89 8.73
C LEU A 475 -27.57 35.86 9.62
N ASN A 476 -26.43 36.39 9.15
CA ASN A 476 -25.62 37.36 9.88
C ASN A 476 -26.31 38.72 10.00
N GLU A 477 -26.98 39.19 8.93
CA GLU A 477 -27.80 40.41 8.98
C GLU A 477 -28.95 40.25 9.99
N TYR A 478 -29.68 39.14 9.88
CA TYR A 478 -30.77 38.78 10.79
C TYR A 478 -30.33 38.69 12.26
N SER A 479 -29.24 37.94 12.53
CA SER A 479 -28.68 37.78 13.89
C SER A 479 -28.24 39.11 14.49
N LYS A 480 -27.51 39.94 13.71
CA LYS A 480 -27.05 41.27 14.17
C LYS A 480 -28.21 42.18 14.53
N ALA A 481 -29.25 42.21 13.71
CA ALA A 481 -30.44 43.04 13.97
C ALA A 481 -31.16 42.58 15.26
N TYR A 482 -31.29 41.27 15.46
CA TYR A 482 -31.87 40.70 16.68
C TYR A 482 -31.07 41.07 17.93
N PHE A 483 -29.74 40.84 17.91
CA PHE A 483 -28.90 41.15 19.07
C PHE A 483 -28.80 42.64 19.37
N ALA A 484 -28.94 43.52 18.36
CA ALA A 484 -29.03 44.97 18.60
C ALA A 484 -30.28 45.36 19.40
N ILE A 485 -31.42 44.71 19.13
CA ILE A 485 -32.65 44.87 19.93
C ILE A 485 -32.43 44.31 21.33
N GLN A 486 -31.85 43.10 21.44
CA GLN A 486 -31.58 42.46 22.74
C GLN A 486 -30.64 43.30 23.62
N ASP A 487 -29.62 43.91 23.04
CA ASP A 487 -28.65 44.77 23.75
C ASP A 487 -29.32 46.03 24.30
N MET A 488 -30.32 46.58 23.60
CA MET A 488 -31.00 47.81 24.00
C MET A 488 -32.21 47.56 24.90
N ALA A 489 -33.01 46.53 24.64
CA ALA A 489 -34.16 46.16 25.46
C ALA A 489 -33.77 45.36 26.71
N GLY A 490 -32.59 44.74 26.70
CA GLY A 490 -32.06 43.93 27.79
C GLY A 490 -32.33 42.44 27.59
N LYS A 491 -31.30 41.61 27.80
CA LYS A 491 -31.39 40.15 27.69
C LYS A 491 -32.46 39.55 28.62
N SER A 492 -32.59 40.09 29.84
CA SER A 492 -33.57 39.63 30.82
C SER A 492 -35.01 39.71 30.32
N TYR A 493 -35.36 40.68 29.46
CA TYR A 493 -36.69 40.76 28.88
C TYR A 493 -36.99 39.58 27.95
N PHE A 494 -36.03 39.15 27.15
CA PHE A 494 -36.21 38.01 26.26
C PHE A 494 -36.28 36.69 27.03
N GLU A 495 -35.75 36.64 28.25
CA GLU A 495 -35.84 35.50 29.17
C GLU A 495 -37.15 35.51 29.99
N SER A 496 -37.52 36.62 30.63
CA SER A 496 -38.68 36.71 31.54
C SER A 496 -39.97 37.18 30.87
N GLY A 497 -39.87 38.07 29.87
CA GLY A 497 -41.00 38.74 29.26
C GLY A 497 -41.50 39.99 29.97
N GLU A 498 -40.87 40.39 31.06
CA GLU A 498 -41.32 41.49 31.89
C GLU A 498 -40.85 42.84 31.32
N LEU A 499 -41.81 43.67 30.90
CA LEU A 499 -41.53 45.01 30.35
C LEU A 499 -41.05 46.02 31.40
N VAL A 500 -41.12 45.69 32.69
CA VAL A 500 -40.86 46.61 33.82
C VAL A 500 -39.48 47.29 33.74
N HIS A 501 -38.50 46.62 33.12
CA HIS A 501 -37.13 47.12 33.00
C HIS A 501 -36.77 47.62 31.60
N VAL A 502 -37.66 47.45 30.62
CA VAL A 502 -37.46 47.93 29.25
C VAL A 502 -37.75 49.42 29.20
N THR A 503 -36.77 50.23 28.81
CA THR A 503 -36.98 51.67 28.65
C THR A 503 -37.62 51.95 27.31
N ALA A 504 -38.72 52.71 27.28
CA ALA A 504 -39.38 53.13 26.05
C ALA A 504 -38.53 54.15 25.27
N ASP A 505 -37.59 53.66 24.47
CA ASP A 505 -36.71 54.46 23.62
C ASP A 505 -37.11 54.36 22.15
N HIS A 506 -37.37 55.49 21.50
CA HIS A 506 -37.69 55.55 20.06
C HIS A 506 -36.66 54.86 19.15
N ARG A 507 -35.38 54.76 19.55
CA ARG A 507 -34.34 54.07 18.77
C ARG A 507 -34.61 52.58 18.60
N LEU A 508 -35.31 51.96 19.56
CA LEU A 508 -35.75 50.57 19.45
C LEU A 508 -36.69 50.39 18.25
N LEU A 509 -37.55 51.35 17.90
CA LEU A 509 -38.42 51.24 16.73
C LEU A 509 -37.64 51.14 15.42
N THR A 510 -36.53 51.86 15.30
CA THR A 510 -35.63 51.75 14.15
C THR A 510 -35.01 50.36 14.08
N LEU A 511 -34.48 49.86 15.20
CA LEU A 511 -33.90 48.51 15.28
C LEU A 511 -34.93 47.41 14.97
N ILE A 512 -36.18 47.57 15.44
CA ILE A 512 -37.29 46.65 15.15
C ILE A 512 -37.62 46.67 13.65
N THR A 513 -37.63 47.84 13.02
CA THR A 513 -37.85 47.97 11.57
C THR A 513 -36.73 47.27 10.78
N ASP A 514 -35.47 47.48 11.18
CA ASP A 514 -34.31 46.84 10.56
C ASP A 514 -34.37 45.31 10.72
N TRP A 515 -34.77 44.82 11.90
CA TRP A 515 -34.93 43.39 12.15
C TRP A 515 -36.08 42.78 11.33
N LYS A 516 -37.24 43.43 11.24
CA LYS A 516 -38.36 42.98 10.38
C LYS A 516 -37.94 42.94 8.90
N ALA A 517 -37.14 43.90 8.45
CA ALA A 517 -36.58 43.88 7.09
C ALA A 517 -35.59 42.73 6.87
N ALA A 518 -34.70 42.46 7.84
CA ALA A 518 -33.77 41.33 7.80
C ALA A 518 -34.50 39.97 7.86
N LEU A 519 -35.55 39.85 8.67
CA LEU A 519 -36.42 38.68 8.75
C LEU A 519 -37.11 38.40 7.41
N LYS A 520 -37.60 39.44 6.72
CA LYS A 520 -38.18 39.31 5.38
C LYS A 520 -37.16 38.82 4.35
N LYS A 521 -35.96 39.38 4.35
CA LYS A 521 -34.86 38.89 3.49
C LYS A 521 -34.56 37.42 3.75
N LEU A 522 -34.60 36.98 5.01
CA LEU A 522 -34.42 35.59 5.38
C LEU A 522 -35.56 34.72 4.86
N SER A 523 -36.83 35.13 5.03
CA SER A 523 -37.98 34.38 4.52
C SER A 523 -37.99 34.22 3.00
N ASP A 524 -37.39 35.17 2.27
CA ASP A 524 -37.33 35.12 0.80
C ASP A 524 -36.33 34.06 0.29
N VAL A 525 -35.35 33.64 1.12
CA VAL A 525 -34.28 32.70 0.72
C VAL A 525 -34.39 31.32 1.35
N VAL A 526 -35.22 31.14 2.39
CA VAL A 526 -35.42 29.85 3.05
C VAL A 526 -36.81 29.26 2.75
N PRO A 527 -36.97 27.93 2.75
CA PRO A 527 -38.29 27.32 2.59
C PRO A 527 -39.27 27.77 3.70
N PRO A 528 -40.56 28.03 3.39
CA PRO A 528 -41.53 28.55 4.36
C PRO A 528 -41.65 27.74 5.65
N GLN A 529 -41.56 26.40 5.55
CA GLN A 529 -41.58 25.50 6.71
C GLN A 529 -40.45 25.75 7.73
N CYS A 530 -39.32 26.33 7.31
CA CYS A 530 -38.21 26.67 8.21
C CYS A 530 -38.47 27.96 9.01
N MET A 531 -39.51 28.73 8.66
CA MET A 531 -39.93 29.93 9.39
C MET A 531 -40.96 29.61 10.49
N GLU A 532 -41.55 28.42 10.48
CA GLU A 532 -42.59 28.01 11.44
C GLU A 532 -42.03 27.48 12.77
N VAL A 533 -40.92 28.05 13.24
CA VAL A 533 -40.17 27.56 14.41
C VAL A 533 -40.65 28.25 15.68
N SER A 534 -40.87 27.48 16.75
CA SER A 534 -41.38 27.98 18.03
C SER A 534 -40.52 29.10 18.64
N SER A 535 -39.19 28.97 18.56
CA SER A 535 -38.26 30.01 19.03
C SER A 535 -38.39 31.31 18.26
N LEU A 536 -38.61 31.23 16.94
CA LEU A 536 -38.78 32.41 16.10
C LEU A 536 -40.12 33.10 16.42
N LYS A 537 -41.21 32.35 16.48
CA LYS A 537 -42.53 32.87 16.88
C LYS A 537 -42.51 33.53 18.27
N PHE A 538 -41.76 32.94 19.19
CA PHE A 538 -41.56 33.52 20.52
C PHE A 538 -40.84 34.87 20.44
N VAL A 539 -39.75 34.96 19.68
CA VAL A 539 -39.00 36.21 19.47
C VAL A 539 -39.85 37.27 18.76
N GLU A 540 -40.60 36.90 17.72
CA GLU A 540 -41.55 37.78 17.03
C GLU A 540 -42.55 38.38 18.02
N SER A 541 -43.20 37.53 18.83
CA SER A 541 -44.16 38.00 19.84
C SER A 541 -43.52 38.93 20.87
N ARG A 542 -42.28 38.65 21.31
CA ARG A 542 -41.53 39.54 22.21
C ARG A 542 -41.24 40.89 21.57
N ILE A 543 -40.79 40.90 20.32
CA ILE A 543 -40.47 42.12 19.60
C ILE A 543 -41.74 42.94 19.34
N ASP A 544 -42.85 42.31 18.97
CA ASP A 544 -44.14 42.99 18.80
C ASP A 544 -44.64 43.59 20.13
N ASN A 545 -44.46 42.90 21.25
CA ASN A 545 -44.79 43.44 22.57
C ASN A 545 -43.93 44.65 22.95
N ILE A 546 -42.62 44.63 22.63
CA ILE A 546 -41.74 45.80 22.81
C ILE A 546 -42.25 46.95 21.91
N GLU A 547 -42.54 46.69 20.64
CA GLU A 547 -43.01 47.70 19.70
C GLU A 547 -44.29 48.37 20.21
N GLN A 548 -45.28 47.58 20.64
CA GLN A 548 -46.53 48.08 21.22
C GLN A 548 -46.30 48.87 22.51
N HIS A 549 -45.43 48.38 23.40
CA HIS A 549 -45.06 49.09 24.62
C HIS A 549 -44.42 50.46 24.33
N ILE A 550 -43.53 50.53 23.32
CA ILE A 550 -42.93 51.80 22.91
C ILE A 550 -44.01 52.71 22.33
N VAL A 551 -44.76 52.26 21.33
CA VAL A 551 -45.77 53.08 20.64
C VAL A 551 -46.80 53.65 21.62
N THR A 552 -47.26 52.86 22.60
CA THR A 552 -48.21 53.31 23.62
C THR A 552 -47.62 54.25 24.68
N SER A 553 -46.29 54.27 24.83
CA SER A 553 -45.58 55.18 25.74
C SER A 553 -45.38 56.58 25.15
N PHE A 554 -45.61 56.77 23.85
CA PHE A 554 -45.51 58.06 23.15
C PHE A 554 -46.88 58.55 22.67
N ALA A 555 -46.97 59.83 22.34
CA ALA A 555 -48.16 60.39 21.72
C ALA A 555 -48.32 59.86 20.30
N THR A 556 -49.54 59.47 19.94
CA THR A 556 -49.88 59.11 18.56
C THR A 556 -49.55 60.29 17.63
N PRO A 557 -48.84 60.07 16.51
CA PRO A 557 -48.61 61.10 15.52
C PRO A 557 -49.93 61.75 15.09
N ARG A 558 -49.96 63.08 15.05
CA ARG A 558 -51.19 63.81 14.76
C ARG A 558 -51.67 63.53 13.33
N ALA A 559 -52.96 63.24 13.18
CA ALA A 559 -53.60 63.01 11.87
C ALA A 559 -53.55 64.24 10.95
N ASP A 560 -53.51 65.45 11.52
CA ASP A 560 -53.41 66.71 10.77
C ASP A 560 -51.99 67.04 10.29
N ASN A 561 -50.99 66.18 10.59
CA ASN A 561 -49.57 66.35 10.24
C ASN A 561 -48.97 67.69 10.71
N LYS A 562 -49.63 68.38 11.65
CA LYS A 562 -49.10 69.61 12.25
C LYS A 562 -47.92 69.29 13.15
N ARG A 563 -46.93 70.17 13.15
CA ARG A 563 -45.77 70.04 14.02
C ARG A 563 -46.13 70.53 15.42
N VAL A 564 -45.88 69.71 16.42
CA VAL A 564 -46.09 70.05 17.82
C VAL A 564 -45.03 71.04 18.28
N VAL A 565 -45.45 72.18 18.81
CA VAL A 565 -44.59 73.22 19.35
C VAL A 565 -44.76 73.25 20.86
N VAL A 566 -43.68 72.95 21.58
CA VAL A 566 -43.62 72.99 23.04
C VAL A 566 -42.92 74.26 23.50
N ILE A 567 -43.53 75.00 24.42
CA ILE A 567 -42.99 76.26 24.94
C ILE A 567 -42.67 76.14 26.43
N ASP A 568 -41.68 76.89 26.90
CA ASP A 568 -41.30 76.99 28.31
C ASP A 568 -41.86 78.25 28.98
N THR A 569 -41.72 78.33 30.31
CA THR A 569 -42.14 79.49 31.12
C THR A 569 -41.44 80.77 30.67
N ASN A 570 -40.16 80.70 30.33
CA ASN A 570 -39.39 81.86 29.87
C ASN A 570 -39.98 82.49 28.59
N CYS A 571 -40.46 81.68 27.63
CA CYS A 571 -41.14 82.18 26.44
C CYS A 571 -42.42 82.95 26.78
N LEU A 572 -43.23 82.44 27.70
CA LEU A 572 -44.47 83.09 28.11
C LEU A 572 -44.21 84.39 28.88
N MET A 573 -43.18 84.41 29.72
CA MET A 573 -42.80 85.57 30.53
C MET A 573 -42.26 86.73 29.68
N HIS A 574 -41.46 86.44 28.65
CA HIS A 574 -40.73 87.46 27.88
C HIS A 574 -41.33 87.76 26.49
N ARG A 575 -42.15 86.86 25.95
CA ARG A 575 -42.64 86.90 24.56
C ARG A 575 -44.08 86.41 24.45
N LEU A 576 -44.98 86.88 25.31
CA LEU A 576 -46.38 86.46 25.32
C LEU A 576 -47.09 86.60 23.95
N THR A 577 -46.70 87.58 23.14
CA THR A 577 -47.20 87.78 21.77
C THR A 577 -46.90 86.62 20.81
N LEU A 578 -46.01 85.69 21.19
CA LEU A 578 -45.75 84.46 20.45
C LEU A 578 -47.02 83.61 20.33
N LEU A 579 -47.90 83.62 21.34
CA LEU A 579 -49.15 82.84 21.34
C LEU A 579 -50.09 83.26 20.21
N ASP A 580 -50.08 84.54 19.83
CA ASP A 580 -50.90 85.08 18.75
C ASP A 580 -50.28 84.86 17.36
N GLN A 581 -49.03 84.37 17.31
CA GLN A 581 -48.21 84.23 16.10
C GLN A 581 -47.79 82.76 15.86
N ILE A 582 -48.43 81.80 16.53
CA ILE A 582 -48.24 80.38 16.23
C ILE A 582 -48.68 80.12 14.78
N LYS A 583 -47.81 79.44 14.01
CA LYS A 583 -48.06 79.16 12.59
C LYS A 583 -49.25 78.22 12.45
N SER A 584 -50.03 78.36 11.39
CA SER A 584 -51.16 77.46 11.10
C SER A 584 -50.76 75.99 10.90
N SER A 585 -49.49 75.75 10.54
CA SER A 585 -48.86 74.43 10.41
C SER A 585 -48.41 73.82 11.74
N ASP A 586 -48.47 74.57 12.84
CA ASP A 586 -47.96 74.17 14.14
C ASP A 586 -49.13 73.99 15.14
N TYR A 587 -48.95 73.08 16.11
CA TYR A 587 -49.91 72.79 17.17
C TYR A 587 -49.25 73.07 18.52
N LEU A 588 -49.82 73.99 19.29
CA LEU A 588 -49.22 74.45 20.55
C LEU A 588 -49.52 73.51 21.72
N VAL A 589 -48.47 73.06 22.40
CA VAL A 589 -48.53 72.29 23.64
C VAL A 589 -47.78 73.03 24.75
N ILE A 590 -48.42 73.14 25.91
CA ILE A 590 -47.92 73.81 27.10
C ILE A 590 -47.73 72.74 28.18
N PRO A 591 -46.49 72.49 28.63
CA PRO A 591 -46.25 71.55 29.74
C PRO A 591 -46.97 72.00 31.03
N ALA A 592 -47.53 71.05 31.78
CA ALA A 592 -48.21 71.35 33.05
C ALA A 592 -47.30 72.08 34.04
N VAL A 593 -46.02 71.72 34.12
CA VAL A 593 -45.01 72.41 34.95
C VAL A 593 -44.92 73.92 34.66
N VAL A 594 -45.17 74.36 33.43
CA VAL A 594 -45.11 75.77 33.06
C VAL A 594 -46.24 76.54 33.75
N LEU A 595 -47.41 75.93 33.91
CA LEU A 595 -48.50 76.52 34.69
C LEU A 595 -48.12 76.63 36.17
N ASP A 596 -47.55 75.57 36.75
CA ASP A 596 -47.12 75.56 38.14
C ASP A 596 -46.06 76.65 38.41
N GLU A 597 -45.11 76.83 37.49
CA GLU A 597 -44.08 77.87 37.58
C GLU A 597 -44.67 79.28 37.50
N LEU A 598 -45.60 79.52 36.55
CA LEU A 598 -46.30 80.81 36.45
C LEU A 598 -47.14 81.09 37.70
N ASP A 599 -47.79 80.07 38.25
CA ASP A 599 -48.58 80.16 39.47
C ASP A 599 -47.73 80.45 40.71
N GLY A 600 -46.52 79.92 40.80
CA GLY A 600 -45.55 80.32 41.82
C GLY A 600 -45.10 81.78 41.67
N LEU A 601 -44.95 82.27 40.44
CA LEU A 601 -44.50 83.64 40.16
C LEU A 601 -45.58 84.71 40.39
N LYS A 602 -46.89 84.39 40.31
CA LYS A 602 -47.99 85.38 40.41
C LYS A 602 -48.14 86.04 41.80
N THR A 603 -47.52 85.46 42.82
CA THR A 603 -47.56 85.93 44.23
C THR A 603 -46.28 86.66 44.65
N ASP A 604 -45.28 86.78 43.77
CA ASP A 604 -44.01 87.45 44.05
C ASP A 604 -44.22 88.95 44.33
N LYS A 605 -43.87 89.38 45.55
CA LYS A 605 -43.99 90.77 46.00
C LYS A 605 -42.61 91.32 46.34
N LYS A 606 -42.29 92.50 45.82
CA LYS A 606 -41.10 93.28 46.20
C LYS A 606 -41.58 94.61 46.77
N ASN A 607 -41.13 94.93 47.98
CA ASN A 607 -41.48 96.18 48.68
C ASN A 607 -43.00 96.44 48.78
N GLY A 608 -43.79 95.39 49.04
CA GLY A 608 -45.24 95.50 49.18
C GLY A 608 -46.04 95.54 47.87
N GLU A 609 -45.40 95.78 46.73
CA GLU A 609 -46.00 95.73 45.39
C GLU A 609 -45.70 94.42 44.67
N PHE A 610 -46.58 94.01 43.76
CA PHE A 610 -46.31 92.88 42.87
C PHE A 610 -45.12 93.20 41.97
N SER A 611 -44.14 92.29 41.95
CA SER A 611 -42.97 92.44 41.09
C SER A 611 -43.37 92.45 39.61
N ASP A 612 -42.51 92.97 38.74
CA ASP A 612 -42.76 92.93 37.30
C ASP A 612 -42.90 91.49 36.77
N LYS A 613 -42.23 90.52 37.43
CA LYS A 613 -42.41 89.09 37.16
C LYS A 613 -43.81 88.62 37.53
N ALA A 614 -44.34 89.00 38.70
CA ALA A 614 -45.70 88.67 39.08
C ALA A 614 -46.75 89.28 38.13
N LYS A 615 -46.52 90.51 37.64
CA LYS A 615 -47.39 91.15 36.63
C LYS A 615 -47.34 90.40 35.29
N GLN A 616 -46.15 89.97 34.84
CA GLN A 616 -45.98 89.19 33.61
C GLN A 616 -46.60 87.79 33.71
N ALA A 617 -46.42 87.11 34.84
CA ALA A 617 -47.00 85.79 35.09
C ALA A 617 -48.53 85.84 35.08
N ARG A 618 -49.14 86.84 35.73
CA ARG A 618 -50.59 87.07 35.69
C ARG A 618 -51.10 87.29 34.27
N LYS A 619 -50.43 88.16 33.49
CA LYS A 619 -50.76 88.37 32.06
C LYS A 619 -50.65 87.10 31.24
N ALA A 620 -49.63 86.28 31.48
CA ALA A 620 -49.46 85.00 30.81
C ALA A 620 -50.61 84.05 31.14
N ILE A 621 -50.94 83.87 32.43
CA ILE A 621 -52.07 83.05 32.89
C ILE A 621 -53.41 83.52 32.29
N ASP A 622 -53.67 84.84 32.30
CA ASP A 622 -54.89 85.41 31.72
C ASP A 622 -54.98 85.14 30.21
N ARG A 623 -53.86 85.21 29.48
CA ARG A 623 -53.86 84.89 28.05
C ARG A 623 -54.07 83.39 27.79
N LEU A 624 -53.49 82.54 28.63
CA LEU A 624 -53.63 81.09 28.55
C LEU A 624 -55.06 80.62 28.81
N THR A 625 -55.80 81.28 29.71
CA THR A 625 -57.23 80.98 29.96
C THR A 625 -58.14 81.39 28.80
N GLN A 626 -57.69 82.30 27.94
CA GLN A 626 -58.38 82.73 26.72
C GLN A 626 -58.07 81.86 25.48
N LEU A 627 -57.27 80.80 25.62
CA LEU A 627 -57.04 79.85 24.54
C LEU A 627 -58.26 78.92 24.36
N PRO A 628 -58.54 78.42 23.14
CA PRO A 628 -59.62 77.46 22.88
C PRO A 628 -59.58 76.26 23.85
N GLN A 629 -60.75 75.85 24.36
CA GLN A 629 -60.84 74.78 25.36
C GLN A 629 -60.27 73.44 24.86
N GLY A 630 -59.45 72.79 25.70
CA GLY A 630 -59.18 71.34 25.66
C GLY A 630 -57.96 70.86 24.87
N GLN A 631 -57.08 71.73 24.35
CA GLN A 631 -56.02 71.29 23.43
C GLN A 631 -54.60 71.79 23.72
N HIS A 632 -54.34 72.37 24.89
CA HIS A 632 -53.09 73.11 25.13
C HIS A 632 -52.19 72.58 26.24
N TYR A 633 -52.57 71.56 27.00
CA TYR A 633 -51.78 71.13 28.17
C TYR A 633 -51.39 69.66 28.12
N GLU A 634 -50.13 69.37 28.47
CA GLU A 634 -49.58 68.01 28.54
C GLU A 634 -48.86 67.80 29.87
N GLN A 635 -49.06 66.63 30.48
CA GLN A 635 -48.38 66.25 31.73
C GLN A 635 -46.94 65.80 31.46
N GLU A 636 -46.06 65.85 32.46
CA GLU A 636 -44.68 65.38 32.29
C GLU A 636 -44.57 63.86 32.11
N HIS A 637 -43.67 63.44 31.20
CA HIS A 637 -43.40 62.03 30.88
C HIS A 637 -41.94 61.66 31.17
N LEU A 638 -41.49 61.88 32.41
CA LEU A 638 -40.06 61.80 32.78
C LEU A 638 -39.40 60.44 32.50
N ASN A 639 -40.19 59.37 32.44
CA ASN A 639 -39.77 58.02 32.06
C ASN A 639 -39.25 57.89 30.62
N LEU A 640 -39.57 58.86 29.74
CA LEU A 640 -39.12 58.89 28.34
C LEU A 640 -37.75 59.56 28.14
N LEU A 641 -37.17 60.13 29.21
CA LEU A 641 -35.84 60.73 29.17
C LEU A 641 -34.78 59.73 29.67
N LYS A 642 -33.55 59.88 29.20
CA LYS A 642 -32.43 59.05 29.67
C LYS A 642 -32.29 59.10 31.19
N LYS A 643 -32.07 57.93 31.83
CA LYS A 643 -31.83 57.80 33.27
C LYS A 643 -30.73 58.79 33.72
N ASN A 644 -30.97 59.46 34.86
CA ASN A 644 -30.12 60.47 35.54
C ASN A 644 -30.48 61.95 35.36
N ARG A 645 -31.65 62.30 34.82
CA ARG A 645 -32.11 63.70 34.86
C ARG A 645 -32.82 63.97 36.20
N SER A 646 -32.29 64.91 36.97
CA SER A 646 -32.95 65.48 38.15
C SER A 646 -34.35 65.97 37.76
N ASN A 647 -35.34 65.83 38.66
CA ASN A 647 -36.71 66.29 38.48
C ASN A 647 -36.79 67.84 38.48
N THR A 648 -36.23 68.46 37.45
CA THR A 648 -36.20 69.90 37.23
C THR A 648 -37.28 70.30 36.23
N ALA A 649 -37.66 71.57 36.23
CA ALA A 649 -38.64 72.08 35.28
C ALA A 649 -38.21 71.89 33.82
N ASP A 650 -36.93 72.12 33.51
CA ASP A 650 -36.38 71.86 32.17
C ASP A 650 -36.53 70.38 31.75
N ALA A 651 -36.33 69.44 32.68
CA ALA A 651 -36.54 68.02 32.41
C ALA A 651 -38.02 67.70 32.17
N LYS A 652 -38.95 68.33 32.91
CA LYS A 652 -40.40 68.19 32.71
C LYS A 652 -40.88 68.78 31.38
N VAL A 653 -40.38 69.95 30.97
CA VAL A 653 -40.67 70.53 29.65
C VAL A 653 -40.12 69.64 28.53
N LEU A 654 -38.90 69.14 28.71
CA LEU A 654 -38.26 68.27 27.73
C LEU A 654 -38.97 66.92 27.60
N SER A 655 -39.52 66.38 28.68
CA SER A 655 -40.25 65.10 28.65
C SER A 655 -41.56 65.19 27.89
N VAL A 656 -42.26 66.33 27.98
CA VAL A 656 -43.42 66.64 27.13
C VAL A 656 -43.02 66.65 25.65
N ALA A 657 -41.91 67.29 25.29
CA ALA A 657 -41.43 67.25 23.91
C ALA A 657 -40.98 65.84 23.47
N ALA A 658 -40.43 65.03 24.40
CA ALA A 658 -40.06 63.65 24.15
C ALA A 658 -41.30 62.77 23.88
N TYR A 659 -42.40 62.99 24.59
CA TYR A 659 -43.66 62.29 24.38
C TYR A 659 -44.20 62.42 22.94
N TYR A 660 -44.06 63.59 22.32
CA TYR A 660 -44.49 63.84 20.93
C TYR A 660 -43.46 63.46 19.85
N ARG A 661 -42.36 62.79 20.20
CA ARG A 661 -41.20 62.58 19.30
C ARG A 661 -41.47 61.62 18.14
N LEU A 662 -42.53 60.79 18.20
CA LEU A 662 -42.94 59.97 17.05
C LEU A 662 -43.54 60.82 15.91
N GLY A 663 -43.95 62.06 16.19
CA GLY A 663 -44.38 63.05 15.21
C GLY A 663 -43.33 64.14 14.97
N LYS A 664 -43.73 65.21 14.28
CA LYS A 664 -42.90 66.42 14.14
C LYS A 664 -43.01 67.23 15.43
N VAL A 665 -41.91 67.40 16.16
CA VAL A 665 -41.87 68.21 17.39
C VAL A 665 -40.79 69.29 17.31
N LEU A 666 -41.04 70.42 17.97
CA LEU A 666 -40.11 71.53 18.12
C LEU A 666 -40.27 72.18 19.50
N ILE A 667 -39.17 72.39 20.21
CA ILE A 667 -39.17 73.22 21.42
C ILE A 667 -38.83 74.66 21.04
N VAL A 668 -39.67 75.61 21.42
CA VAL A 668 -39.38 77.04 21.28
C VAL A 668 -39.03 77.59 22.66
N THR A 669 -37.77 78.01 22.82
CA THR A 669 -37.23 78.50 24.10
C THR A 669 -36.13 79.55 23.88
N GLU A 670 -36.09 80.58 24.74
CA GLU A 670 -34.96 81.51 24.80
C GLU A 670 -33.82 80.97 25.69
N ASP A 671 -34.08 79.96 26.53
CA ASP A 671 -33.11 79.37 27.46
C ASP A 671 -32.05 78.53 26.73
N LYS A 672 -30.77 78.83 26.98
CA LYS A 672 -29.64 78.11 26.38
C LYS A 672 -29.46 76.71 26.96
N ASN A 673 -29.74 76.52 28.25
CA ASN A 673 -29.58 75.24 28.93
C ASN A 673 -30.62 74.24 28.43
N LEU A 674 -31.89 74.64 28.33
CA LEU A 674 -32.95 73.79 27.78
C LEU A 674 -32.66 73.40 26.32
N ARG A 675 -32.14 74.30 25.48
CA ARG A 675 -31.70 73.96 24.11
C ARG A 675 -30.58 72.92 24.09
N ASN A 676 -29.57 73.06 24.95
CA ASN A 676 -28.49 72.08 25.04
C ASN A 676 -29.01 70.72 25.52
N MET A 677 -29.91 70.72 26.51
CA MET A 677 -30.54 69.51 27.04
C MET A 677 -31.40 68.79 26.00
N ALA A 678 -32.10 69.53 25.15
CA ALA A 678 -32.92 69.03 24.05
C ALA A 678 -32.07 68.48 22.90
N ASN A 679 -31.00 69.18 22.53
CA ASN A 679 -30.04 68.68 21.54
C ASN A 679 -29.43 67.34 21.97
N ALA A 680 -29.14 67.15 23.27
CA ALA A 680 -28.64 65.89 23.81
C ALA A 680 -29.65 64.72 23.75
N GLU A 681 -30.95 65.03 23.61
CA GLU A 681 -32.04 64.06 23.36
C GLU A 681 -32.47 64.03 21.89
N ASN A 682 -31.74 64.70 20.99
CA ASN A 682 -32.08 64.85 19.58
C ASN A 682 -33.49 65.45 19.34
N ILE A 683 -33.95 66.34 20.22
CA ILE A 683 -35.20 67.09 20.01
C ILE A 683 -34.86 68.44 19.35
N PRO A 684 -35.49 68.78 18.20
CA PRO A 684 -35.28 70.07 17.56
C PRO A 684 -35.66 71.23 18.47
N THR A 685 -34.82 72.27 18.50
CA THR A 685 -35.10 73.50 19.25
C THR A 685 -34.93 74.74 18.38
N GLN A 686 -35.66 75.80 18.72
CA GLN A 686 -35.57 77.08 18.03
C GLN A 686 -35.71 78.24 19.00
N HIS A 687 -34.87 79.28 18.85
CA HIS A 687 -35.06 80.53 19.56
C HIS A 687 -36.32 81.25 19.06
N VAL A 688 -37.07 81.90 19.94
CA VAL A 688 -38.31 82.64 19.60
C VAL A 688 -38.18 83.55 18.38
N LYS A 689 -37.10 84.35 18.29
CA LYS A 689 -36.82 85.23 17.13
C LYS A 689 -36.74 84.47 15.80
N ASN A 690 -36.10 83.31 15.80
CA ASN A 690 -35.96 82.47 14.61
C ASN A 690 -37.30 81.82 14.24
N TYR A 691 -38.10 81.40 15.24
CA TYR A 691 -39.40 80.80 15.01
C TYR A 691 -40.38 81.80 14.35
N LEU A 692 -40.39 83.05 14.84
CA LEU A 692 -41.19 84.17 14.32
C LEU A 692 -40.64 84.81 13.03
N GLY A 693 -39.49 84.35 12.53
CA GLY A 693 -38.88 84.88 11.30
C GLY A 693 -38.26 86.28 11.42
N LYS A 694 -37.96 86.76 12.65
CA LYS A 694 -37.40 88.09 12.90
C LYS A 694 -35.97 88.02 13.45
N GLN A 695 -35.01 87.66 12.59
CA GLN A 695 -33.68 88.27 12.59
C GLN A 695 -32.97 88.08 11.22
N GLY A 696 -32.61 89.21 10.61
CA GLY A 696 -31.35 89.40 9.91
C GLY A 696 -31.15 88.74 8.55
N LYS A 697 -31.68 89.35 7.49
CA LYS A 697 -30.83 89.60 6.32
C LYS A 697 -29.73 90.56 6.76
N VAL A 698 -28.56 90.04 7.12
CA VAL A 698 -27.31 90.80 6.98
C VAL A 698 -26.55 90.07 5.88
N LYS A 699 -26.16 90.85 4.88
CA LYS A 699 -25.53 90.41 3.62
C LYS A 699 -24.33 89.50 3.85
#